data_AF-A0A2Y9RG83-F1
#
_entry.id   AF-A0A2Y9RG83-F1
#
_cell.length_a   1.000
_cell.length_b   1.000
_cell.length_c   1.000
_cell.angle_alpha   90.00
_cell.angle_beta   90.00
_cell.angle_gamma   90.00
#
_symmetry.space_group_name_H-M   'P 1'
#
loop_
_entity.id
_entity.type
_entity.pdbx_description
1 polymer ?
#
loop_
_entity_poly.entity_id
_entity_poly.type
_entity_poly.pdbx_seq_one_letter_code
_entity_poly.pdbx_strand_id
1 'polypeptide(L)'
;MQRYASKVSEGMALQLGCLELRRFFKDMPHNALDKKSNFELLEKEVGLDLFFPKQMQENLKPKQFRKMIQQTFQQYASLKEEECVMKFFNTLAGFANIDQETYRCELIQGWNITVDLVIGPKGIRQLTSQDAKPTCLAEFKQVRSIRCLPLEEGQAVLQLGIEGAPQSLSIKTSSLAEAENMADLVDGYCRLQGEHKGSLIIHPKKDGEKRNSLPQIPLLNLEDRRSQFSESCSIESDIYVEIPDETLRRPGGPQYSVARENVILGRILGEGFFGEVYEGVYQNHKGEQLNVAVKTCKKDCTLDNKEKFMSEAVIMKNLDHPHIVKLIGIIEEEPIWIIMELYPYGELGHYLERNKNSLKVLTLVLYSLQICKAMAYLESINCVHRDIAVRNILVASPECVKLGDFGLSRYIEDEEYYKASVTRLPIKWMSPESINFRRFTTASDVWMFAVCMWEILSFGKQPFFWLENKDVIGVLEKGDRLPKPDLCPPVLYTLMTRCWDYDPSDRPRFTELVCSLSDIYQMEKDIAMEQERNTRYRAPKILEPTAFQEPPPKPSRPKYRPPPQTNLLAPKLQFQEEDFIQPSSREEAQQLWEAERVKMRQKLDKQQKQMVEDYQWLRQEEKSLDPMVYMNNKSPLTPEKEAGYTEFTGPPQKPPRLGAQSIQPTANLDRTDDLVYLNVMELVRAVLDLKNELCQLPPEGYVVVVKNVGLTLRKLIGSVDDLLPSLPSSSRMEIEGTQKLLNKDLAELINKMRLAQQNAVTSLSEECKRQMLTASHTLAVDAKNLLDAVDQAKVLANLAHPPTE
;
A
#
# COMPACT_ATOMS: atom_id res chain seq x y z
N MET A 1 19.73 0.48 -25.49
CA MET A 1 19.05 1.47 -26.35
C MET A 1 19.94 2.68 -26.65
N GLN A 2 20.53 3.37 -25.66
CA GLN A 2 21.41 4.54 -25.87
C GLN A 2 22.55 4.37 -26.91
N ARG A 3 23.17 3.17 -27.05
CA ARG A 3 24.19 2.90 -28.09
C ARG A 3 23.66 2.93 -29.53
N TYR A 4 22.38 2.60 -29.73
CA TYR A 4 21.71 2.57 -31.04
C TYR A 4 20.75 3.73 -31.24
N ALA A 5 20.43 4.46 -30.17
CA ALA A 5 19.49 5.56 -30.11
C ALA A 5 19.76 6.67 -31.13
N SER A 6 21.03 6.95 -31.43
CA SER A 6 21.45 7.94 -32.43
C SER A 6 21.47 7.42 -33.87
N LYS A 7 21.23 6.12 -34.07
CA LYS A 7 21.32 5.44 -35.36
C LYS A 7 19.96 4.98 -35.90
N VAL A 8 18.94 4.91 -35.05
CA VAL A 8 17.56 4.55 -35.42
C VAL A 8 16.78 5.78 -35.87
N SER A 9 15.72 5.59 -36.68
CA SER A 9 14.84 6.67 -37.07
C SER A 9 14.05 7.23 -35.87
N GLU A 10 13.63 8.50 -35.94
CA GLU A 10 12.84 9.15 -34.89
C GLU A 10 11.55 8.37 -34.56
N GLY A 11 10.87 7.84 -35.57
CA GLY A 11 9.67 7.02 -35.38
C GLY A 11 9.96 5.72 -34.63
N MET A 12 11.07 5.05 -34.95
CA MET A 12 11.48 3.82 -34.27
C MET A 12 11.94 4.09 -32.84
N ALA A 13 12.69 5.17 -32.62
CA ALA A 13 13.09 5.60 -31.28
C ALA A 13 11.87 5.91 -30.39
N LEU A 14 10.83 6.55 -30.95
CA LEU A 14 9.58 6.80 -30.24
C LEU A 14 8.87 5.50 -29.85
N GLN A 15 8.78 4.53 -30.77
CA GLN A 15 8.17 3.23 -30.50
C GLN A 15 8.92 2.47 -29.40
N LEU A 16 10.25 2.37 -29.50
CA LEU A 16 11.10 1.70 -28.51
C LEU A 16 11.00 2.39 -27.14
N GLY A 17 10.99 3.72 -27.11
CA GLY A 17 10.84 4.50 -25.87
C GLY A 17 9.47 4.31 -25.22
N CYS A 18 8.38 4.30 -25.99
CA CYS A 18 7.04 4.04 -25.44
C CYS A 18 6.86 2.60 -24.95
N LEU A 19 7.47 1.60 -25.61
CA LEU A 19 7.49 0.21 -25.14
C LEU A 19 8.24 0.07 -23.82
N GLU A 20 9.41 0.72 -23.69
CA GLU A 20 10.17 0.73 -22.44
C GLU A 20 9.42 1.48 -21.34
N LEU A 21 8.79 2.62 -21.65
CA LEU A 21 7.96 3.36 -20.72
C LEU A 21 6.81 2.49 -20.18
N ARG A 22 6.13 1.74 -21.05
CA ARG A 22 5.05 0.82 -20.66
C ARG A 22 5.57 -0.34 -19.82
N ARG A 23 6.70 -0.94 -20.19
CA ARG A 23 7.36 -2.01 -19.43
C ARG A 23 7.75 -1.54 -18.03
N PHE A 24 8.35 -0.36 -17.95
CA PHE A 24 8.86 0.24 -16.73
C PHE A 24 7.74 0.63 -15.77
N PHE A 25 6.62 1.13 -16.29
CA PHE A 25 5.42 1.46 -15.51
C PHE A 25 4.28 0.45 -15.74
N LYS A 26 4.53 -0.83 -15.48
CA LYS A 26 3.58 -1.93 -15.78
C LYS A 26 2.20 -1.83 -15.12
N ASP A 27 2.10 -1.19 -13.96
CA ASP A 27 0.83 -1.02 -13.22
C ASP A 27 0.07 0.26 -13.64
N MET A 28 0.66 1.08 -14.51
CA MET A 28 0.07 2.34 -14.94
C MET A 28 -1.23 2.11 -15.75
N PRO A 29 -2.32 2.86 -15.46
CA PRO A 29 -3.55 2.83 -16.25
C PRO A 29 -3.33 3.22 -17.73
N HIS A 30 -4.17 2.71 -18.62
CA HIS A 30 -4.00 2.89 -20.08
C HIS A 30 -4.02 4.36 -20.55
N ASN A 31 -4.77 5.21 -19.86
CA ASN A 31 -4.94 6.64 -20.15
C ASN A 31 -4.11 7.55 -19.22
N ALA A 32 -3.19 7.00 -18.42
CA ALA A 32 -2.50 7.77 -17.39
C ALA A 32 -1.71 8.96 -17.97
N LEU A 33 -1.11 8.80 -19.15
CA LEU A 33 -0.34 9.84 -19.81
C LEU A 33 -1.20 10.89 -20.53
N ASP A 34 -2.51 10.70 -20.65
CA ASP A 34 -3.42 11.71 -21.21
C ASP A 34 -3.56 12.91 -20.25
N LYS A 35 -3.37 12.67 -18.94
CA LYS A 35 -3.43 13.72 -17.92
C LYS A 35 -2.20 14.61 -17.95
N LYS A 36 -2.44 15.92 -17.89
CA LYS A 36 -1.38 16.93 -17.97
C LYS A 36 -0.37 16.82 -16.82
N SER A 37 -0.84 16.65 -15.59
CA SER A 37 0.01 16.51 -14.40
C SER A 37 0.90 15.26 -14.46
N ASN A 38 0.33 14.10 -14.84
CA ASN A 38 1.07 12.84 -14.94
C ASN A 38 2.20 12.88 -15.97
N PHE A 39 1.98 13.52 -17.12
CA PHE A 39 3.06 13.66 -18.10
C PHE A 39 4.08 14.72 -17.67
N GLU A 40 3.66 15.81 -17.00
CA GLU A 40 4.61 16.79 -16.44
C GLU A 40 5.49 16.17 -15.36
N LEU A 41 4.95 15.25 -14.56
CA LEU A 41 5.70 14.43 -13.62
C LEU A 41 6.75 13.58 -14.34
N LEU A 42 6.36 12.89 -15.43
CA LEU A 42 7.28 12.11 -16.26
C LEU A 42 8.39 13.00 -16.86
N GLU A 43 8.04 14.19 -17.33
CA GLU A 43 8.95 15.11 -18.00
C GLU A 43 9.95 15.75 -17.04
N LYS A 44 9.50 16.24 -15.89
CA LYS A 44 10.32 17.04 -14.97
C LYS A 44 11.06 16.21 -13.93
N GLU A 45 10.45 15.13 -13.44
CA GLU A 45 10.94 14.44 -12.25
C GLU A 45 11.50 13.05 -12.54
N VAL A 46 10.99 12.37 -13.58
CA VAL A 46 11.57 11.09 -14.03
C VAL A 46 12.67 11.32 -15.06
N GLY A 47 12.47 12.27 -15.96
CA GLY A 47 13.37 12.53 -17.09
C GLY A 47 13.00 11.68 -18.30
N LEU A 48 12.71 12.36 -19.42
CA LEU A 48 12.43 11.69 -20.69
C LEU A 48 13.68 11.04 -21.31
N ASP A 49 14.88 11.40 -20.84
CA ASP A 49 16.16 10.87 -21.30
C ASP A 49 16.44 9.43 -20.89
N LEU A 50 15.71 8.93 -19.88
CA LEU A 50 15.69 7.50 -19.55
C LEU A 50 15.05 6.65 -20.67
N PHE A 51 14.05 7.20 -21.36
CA PHE A 51 13.23 6.46 -22.32
C PHE A 51 13.46 6.88 -23.78
N PHE A 52 13.92 8.10 -24.01
CA PHE A 52 14.03 8.68 -25.34
C PHE A 52 15.42 9.31 -25.58
N PRO A 53 15.98 9.20 -26.80
CA PRO A 53 17.27 9.81 -27.13
C PRO A 53 17.28 11.32 -26.90
N LYS A 54 18.37 11.87 -26.35
CA LYS A 54 18.53 13.32 -26.14
C LYS A 54 18.35 14.14 -27.43
N GLN A 55 18.81 13.61 -28.56
CA GLN A 55 18.64 14.24 -29.88
C GLN A 55 17.17 14.52 -30.22
N MET A 56 16.24 13.63 -29.84
CA MET A 56 14.81 13.86 -30.09
C MET A 56 14.25 14.97 -29.20
N GLN A 57 14.74 15.09 -27.97
CA GLN A 57 14.32 16.11 -27.02
C GLN A 57 14.82 17.50 -27.43
N GLU A 58 16.02 17.57 -28.01
CA GLU A 58 16.64 18.80 -28.49
C GLU A 58 16.04 19.26 -29.84
N ASN A 59 15.77 18.31 -30.75
CA ASN A 59 15.30 18.63 -32.11
C ASN A 59 13.79 18.93 -32.20
N LEU A 60 12.98 18.44 -31.24
CA LEU A 60 11.53 18.61 -31.26
C LEU A 60 11.06 19.62 -30.22
N LYS A 61 10.05 20.43 -30.57
CA LYS A 61 9.42 21.33 -29.59
C LYS A 61 8.74 20.52 -28.47
N PRO A 62 8.82 20.90 -27.18
CA PRO A 62 8.29 20.11 -26.06
C PRO A 62 6.83 19.70 -26.21
N LYS A 63 5.95 20.62 -26.64
CA LYS A 63 4.52 20.33 -26.88
C LYS A 63 4.30 19.32 -28.01
N GLN A 64 5.12 19.38 -29.07
CA GLN A 64 5.03 18.44 -30.18
C GLN A 64 5.53 17.06 -29.75
N PHE A 65 6.66 17.01 -29.05
CA PHE A 65 7.24 15.76 -28.57
C PHE A 65 6.31 15.03 -27.59
N ARG A 66 5.71 15.79 -26.65
CA ARG A 66 4.66 15.28 -25.75
C ARG A 66 3.49 14.64 -26.47
N LYS A 67 2.96 15.32 -27.49
CA LYS A 67 1.84 14.80 -28.29
C LYS A 67 2.23 13.52 -29.03
N MET A 68 3.45 13.44 -29.56
CA MET A 68 3.97 12.24 -30.22
C MET A 68 4.06 11.07 -29.23
N ILE A 69 4.59 11.29 -28.03
CA ILE A 69 4.67 10.24 -26.99
C ILE A 69 3.27 9.76 -26.59
N GLN A 70 2.33 10.67 -26.32
CA GLN A 70 0.96 10.30 -25.95
C GLN A 70 0.27 9.46 -27.04
N GLN A 71 0.36 9.89 -28.31
CA GLN A 71 -0.25 9.20 -29.44
C GLN A 71 0.36 7.81 -29.68
N THR A 72 1.68 7.68 -29.57
CA THR A 72 2.36 6.39 -29.75
C THR A 72 2.13 5.46 -28.56
N PHE A 73 2.13 5.98 -27.34
CA PHE A 73 1.91 5.18 -26.13
C PHE A 73 0.53 4.52 -26.09
N GLN A 74 -0.51 5.16 -26.63
CA GLN A 74 -1.86 4.59 -26.70
C GLN A 74 -1.89 3.23 -27.44
N GLN A 75 -0.98 2.99 -28.39
CA GLN A 75 -0.88 1.72 -29.10
C GLN A 75 -0.33 0.57 -28.24
N TYR A 76 0.36 0.91 -27.14
CA TYR A 76 1.04 -0.03 -26.26
C TYR A 76 0.46 -0.06 -24.86
N ALA A 77 -0.47 0.85 -24.55
CA ALA A 77 -1.05 1.04 -23.23
C ALA A 77 -1.60 -0.26 -22.61
N SER A 78 -2.19 -1.15 -23.43
CA SER A 78 -2.80 -2.41 -22.99
C SER A 78 -1.82 -3.59 -22.84
N LEU A 79 -0.55 -3.41 -23.23
CA LEU A 79 0.41 -4.51 -23.25
C LEU A 79 0.91 -4.83 -21.84
N LYS A 80 1.14 -6.13 -21.62
CA LYS A 80 1.83 -6.67 -20.44
C LYS A 80 3.36 -6.56 -20.60
N GLU A 81 4.07 -6.75 -19.49
CA GLU A 81 5.54 -6.62 -19.43
C GLU A 81 6.25 -7.49 -20.47
N GLU A 82 5.92 -8.79 -20.54
CA GLU A 82 6.50 -9.73 -21.52
C GLU A 82 6.18 -9.34 -22.97
N GLU A 83 4.96 -8.89 -23.24
CA GLU A 83 4.54 -8.46 -24.58
C GLU A 83 5.29 -7.20 -25.02
N CYS A 84 5.57 -6.28 -24.08
CA CYS A 84 6.39 -5.09 -24.32
C CYS A 84 7.81 -5.48 -24.70
N VAL A 85 8.42 -6.41 -23.94
CA VAL A 85 9.79 -6.91 -24.20
C VAL A 85 9.87 -7.59 -25.57
N MET A 86 8.92 -8.47 -25.89
CA MET A 86 8.88 -9.16 -27.20
C MET A 86 8.70 -8.17 -28.35
N LYS A 87 7.78 -7.20 -28.25
CA LYS A 87 7.61 -6.15 -29.25
C LYS A 87 8.85 -5.25 -29.36
N PHE A 88 9.52 -4.97 -28.25
CA PHE A 88 10.74 -4.17 -28.23
C PHE A 88 11.83 -4.85 -29.05
N PHE A 89 12.10 -6.13 -28.80
CA PHE A 89 13.10 -6.88 -29.56
C PHE A 89 12.71 -7.07 -31.03
N ASN A 90 11.44 -7.35 -31.33
CA ASN A 90 10.98 -7.43 -32.73
C ASN A 90 11.15 -6.10 -33.48
N THR A 91 10.87 -4.98 -32.82
CA THR A 91 11.06 -3.64 -33.41
C THR A 91 12.55 -3.39 -33.63
N LEU A 92 13.40 -3.67 -32.63
CA LEU A 92 14.84 -3.47 -32.71
C LEU A 92 15.52 -4.36 -33.76
N ALA A 93 15.06 -5.61 -33.91
CA ALA A 93 15.55 -6.56 -34.90
C ALA A 93 15.33 -6.10 -36.35
N GLY A 94 14.35 -5.21 -36.59
CA GLY A 94 14.15 -4.59 -37.90
C GLY A 94 15.28 -3.63 -38.32
N PHE A 95 16.13 -3.22 -37.40
CA PHE A 95 17.25 -2.29 -37.65
C PHE A 95 18.62 -2.92 -37.38
N ALA A 96 18.76 -3.71 -36.31
CA ALA A 96 20.02 -4.30 -35.90
C ALA A 96 19.88 -5.81 -35.72
N ASN A 97 20.87 -6.55 -36.21
CA ASN A 97 20.99 -7.99 -35.95
C ASN A 97 21.52 -8.19 -34.52
N ILE A 98 20.62 -8.13 -33.55
CA ILE A 98 20.92 -8.24 -32.11
C ILE A 98 21.22 -9.66 -31.64
N ASP A 99 20.99 -10.65 -32.50
CA ASP A 99 21.17 -12.08 -32.23
C ASP A 99 22.55 -12.61 -32.66
N GLN A 100 23.42 -11.75 -33.22
CA GLN A 100 24.73 -12.15 -33.73
C GLN A 100 25.80 -11.10 -33.47
N GLU A 101 27.05 -11.55 -33.42
CA GLU A 101 28.24 -10.71 -33.35
C GLU A 101 29.05 -10.83 -34.65
N THR A 102 29.64 -9.73 -35.09
CA THR A 102 30.42 -9.66 -36.34
C THR A 102 31.85 -9.21 -36.05
N TYR A 103 32.82 -10.00 -36.51
CA TYR A 103 34.25 -9.82 -36.31
C TYR A 103 34.92 -9.67 -37.66
N ARG A 104 35.75 -8.64 -37.83
CA ARG A 104 36.52 -8.44 -39.06
C ARG A 104 37.88 -9.10 -38.91
N CYS A 105 38.08 -10.24 -39.56
CA CYS A 105 39.24 -11.10 -39.35
C CYS A 105 39.77 -11.71 -40.65
N GLU A 106 40.91 -12.39 -40.61
CA GLU A 106 41.47 -13.11 -41.77
C GLU A 106 41.28 -14.63 -41.62
N LEU A 107 40.64 -15.28 -42.59
CA LEU A 107 40.57 -16.74 -42.66
C LEU A 107 41.84 -17.30 -43.31
N ILE A 108 42.46 -18.30 -42.68
CA ILE A 108 43.66 -18.98 -43.17
C ILE A 108 43.24 -20.29 -43.85
N GLN A 109 43.18 -20.29 -45.18
CA GLN A 109 42.88 -21.46 -46.02
C GLN A 109 43.94 -21.63 -47.12
N GLY A 110 45.20 -21.74 -46.72
CA GLY A 110 46.38 -21.75 -47.63
C GLY A 110 46.84 -20.36 -48.09
N TRP A 111 45.91 -19.39 -48.16
CA TRP A 111 46.14 -17.96 -48.35
C TRP A 111 45.25 -17.20 -47.34
N ASN A 112 45.62 -15.99 -46.95
CA ASN A 112 44.83 -15.19 -46.00
C ASN A 112 43.74 -14.41 -46.75
N ILE A 113 42.49 -14.52 -46.30
CA ILE A 113 41.34 -13.78 -46.86
C ILE A 113 40.68 -12.97 -45.74
N THR A 114 40.64 -11.65 -45.88
CA THR A 114 39.90 -10.77 -44.95
C THR A 114 38.40 -10.90 -45.17
N VAL A 115 37.66 -11.14 -44.09
CA VAL A 115 36.22 -11.40 -44.10
C VAL A 115 35.55 -10.78 -42.89
N ASP A 116 34.23 -10.59 -42.98
CA ASP A 116 33.40 -10.36 -41.81
C ASP A 116 32.84 -11.71 -41.35
N LEU A 117 33.35 -12.21 -40.22
CA LEU A 117 32.90 -13.44 -39.60
C LEU A 117 31.72 -13.14 -38.68
N VAL A 118 30.59 -13.79 -38.93
CA VAL A 118 29.35 -13.64 -38.17
C VAL A 118 29.17 -14.88 -37.31
N ILE A 119 29.11 -14.69 -35.99
CA ILE A 119 28.88 -15.73 -35.00
C ILE A 119 27.54 -15.46 -34.33
N GLY A 120 26.61 -16.40 -34.42
CA GLY A 120 25.28 -16.28 -33.83
C GLY A 120 24.57 -17.63 -33.80
N PRO A 121 23.28 -17.71 -33.42
CA PRO A 121 22.57 -18.97 -33.18
C PRO A 121 22.51 -19.90 -34.40
N LYS A 122 22.72 -19.34 -35.61
CA LYS A 122 22.73 -20.06 -36.87
C LYS A 122 24.12 -20.60 -37.28
N GLY A 123 25.09 -20.61 -36.36
CA GLY A 123 26.44 -21.11 -36.55
C GLY A 123 27.47 -20.01 -36.88
N ILE A 124 28.65 -20.45 -37.30
CA ILE A 124 29.78 -19.61 -37.70
C ILE A 124 29.69 -19.40 -39.21
N ARG A 125 29.57 -18.15 -39.64
CA ARG A 125 29.32 -17.78 -41.03
C ARG A 125 30.29 -16.71 -41.51
N GLN A 126 30.58 -16.74 -42.80
CA GLN A 126 31.43 -15.75 -43.47
C GLN A 126 30.57 -14.83 -44.33
N LEU A 127 30.89 -13.54 -44.29
CA LEU A 127 30.38 -12.52 -45.19
C LEU A 127 31.55 -11.87 -45.93
N THR A 128 31.50 -11.89 -47.27
CA THR A 128 32.56 -11.32 -48.13
C THR A 128 32.26 -9.89 -48.59
N SER A 129 30.98 -9.48 -48.56
CA SER A 129 30.53 -8.09 -48.77
C SER A 129 29.16 -7.89 -48.09
N GLN A 130 28.78 -6.64 -47.77
CA GLN A 130 27.53 -6.34 -47.03
C GLN A 130 26.26 -6.88 -47.70
N ASP A 131 26.27 -7.06 -49.03
CA ASP A 131 25.12 -7.56 -49.81
C ASP A 131 25.23 -9.04 -50.22
N ALA A 132 26.32 -9.73 -49.85
CA ALA A 132 26.52 -11.14 -50.18
C ALA A 132 25.70 -12.05 -49.24
N LYS A 133 25.25 -13.21 -49.74
CA LYS A 133 24.63 -14.22 -48.90
C LYS A 133 25.68 -14.82 -47.94
N PRO A 134 25.43 -14.87 -46.62
CA PRO A 134 26.37 -15.46 -45.68
C PRO A 134 26.63 -16.95 -45.99
N THR A 135 27.91 -17.33 -46.06
CA THR A 135 28.35 -18.71 -46.28
C THR A 135 28.56 -19.39 -44.94
N CYS A 136 27.95 -20.57 -44.72
CA CYS A 136 28.16 -21.31 -43.48
C CYS A 136 29.54 -21.97 -43.48
N LEU A 137 30.33 -21.72 -42.43
CA LEU A 137 31.65 -22.32 -42.24
C LEU A 137 31.58 -23.53 -41.30
N ALA A 138 30.81 -23.42 -40.21
CA ALA A 138 30.62 -24.50 -39.25
C ALA A 138 29.36 -24.27 -38.40
N GLU A 139 28.69 -25.36 -38.01
CA GLU A 139 27.69 -25.36 -36.93
C GLU A 139 28.37 -25.69 -35.59
N PHE A 140 27.83 -25.18 -34.48
CA PHE A 140 28.45 -25.39 -33.15
C PHE A 140 28.50 -26.86 -32.72
N LYS A 141 27.58 -27.70 -33.22
CA LYS A 141 27.59 -29.15 -32.99
C LYS A 141 28.80 -29.85 -33.61
N GLN A 142 29.42 -29.24 -34.63
CA GLN A 142 30.57 -29.80 -35.32
C GLN A 142 31.90 -29.38 -34.65
N VAL A 143 31.89 -28.43 -33.71
CA VAL A 143 33.11 -27.94 -33.05
C VAL A 143 33.53 -28.92 -31.96
N ARG A 144 34.78 -29.39 -32.02
CA ARG A 144 35.35 -30.40 -31.11
C ARG A 144 36.51 -29.88 -30.26
N SER A 145 37.18 -28.82 -30.69
CA SER A 145 38.25 -28.19 -29.92
C SER A 145 38.41 -26.73 -30.31
N ILE A 146 38.80 -25.89 -29.35
CA ILE A 146 39.04 -24.46 -29.53
C ILE A 146 40.44 -24.16 -28.99
N ARG A 147 41.29 -23.53 -29.79
CA ARG A 147 42.65 -23.13 -29.41
C ARG A 147 42.95 -21.69 -29.80
N CYS A 148 43.45 -20.90 -28.86
CA CYS A 148 43.99 -19.57 -29.13
C CYS A 148 45.52 -19.64 -29.11
N LEU A 149 46.15 -19.26 -30.21
CA LEU A 149 47.60 -19.25 -30.35
C LEU A 149 48.08 -17.80 -30.55
N PRO A 150 48.88 -17.24 -29.64
CA PRO A 150 49.46 -15.91 -29.85
C PRO A 150 50.47 -15.93 -31.00
N LEU A 151 50.52 -14.83 -31.76
CA LEU A 151 51.50 -14.56 -32.80
C LEU A 151 52.44 -13.43 -32.37
N GLU A 152 53.54 -13.26 -33.10
CA GLU A 152 54.39 -12.07 -32.99
C GLU A 152 53.59 -10.81 -33.37
N GLU A 153 53.94 -9.65 -32.81
CA GLU A 153 53.24 -8.36 -32.98
C GLU A 153 51.83 -8.24 -32.35
N GLY A 154 51.47 -9.11 -31.39
CA GLY A 154 50.24 -8.97 -30.59
C GLY A 154 48.96 -9.49 -31.26
N GLN A 155 49.07 -10.01 -32.48
CA GLN A 155 48.01 -10.73 -33.19
C GLN A 155 47.83 -12.15 -32.60
N ALA A 156 46.74 -12.82 -32.97
CA ALA A 156 46.52 -14.21 -32.56
C ALA A 156 45.80 -15.02 -33.65
N VAL A 157 45.89 -16.34 -33.54
CA VAL A 157 45.14 -17.29 -34.37
C VAL A 157 44.20 -18.09 -33.48
N LEU A 158 42.91 -17.99 -33.77
CA LEU A 158 41.89 -18.88 -33.25
C LEU A 158 41.76 -20.10 -34.17
N GLN A 159 42.02 -21.29 -33.64
CA GLN A 159 41.85 -22.56 -34.34
C GLN A 159 40.66 -23.33 -33.79
N LEU A 160 39.72 -23.65 -34.67
CA LEU A 160 38.54 -24.45 -34.37
C LEU A 160 38.67 -25.82 -35.03
N GLY A 161 38.74 -26.88 -34.24
CA GLY A 161 38.69 -28.25 -34.74
C GLY A 161 37.25 -28.62 -35.10
N ILE A 162 36.99 -28.86 -36.38
CA ILE A 162 35.65 -29.18 -36.90
C ILE A 162 35.58 -30.68 -37.23
N GLU A 163 34.52 -31.34 -36.76
CA GLU A 163 34.24 -32.75 -37.03
C GLU A 163 34.02 -32.99 -38.53
N GLY A 164 34.68 -34.01 -39.06
CA GLY A 164 34.63 -34.34 -40.49
C GLY A 164 35.52 -33.48 -41.39
N ALA A 165 36.20 -32.47 -40.85
CA ALA A 165 37.18 -31.67 -41.59
C ALA A 165 38.62 -32.11 -41.28
N PRO A 166 39.48 -32.37 -42.29
CA PRO A 166 40.86 -32.78 -42.06
C PRO A 166 41.77 -31.64 -41.57
N GLN A 167 41.34 -30.39 -41.73
CA GLN A 167 42.07 -29.19 -41.27
C GLN A 167 41.18 -28.36 -40.33
N SER A 168 41.79 -27.82 -39.27
CA SER A 168 41.12 -26.89 -38.36
C SER A 168 40.81 -25.56 -39.07
N LEU A 169 39.64 -25.00 -38.80
CA LEU A 169 39.29 -23.64 -39.25
C LEU A 169 40.15 -22.64 -38.48
N SER A 170 41.07 -21.98 -39.19
CA SER A 170 42.05 -21.07 -38.59
C SER A 170 41.69 -19.63 -38.93
N ILE A 171 41.50 -18.81 -37.90
CA ILE A 171 41.06 -17.42 -37.99
C ILE A 171 42.13 -16.54 -37.34
N LYS A 172 42.73 -15.65 -38.11
CA LYS A 172 43.69 -14.66 -37.60
C LYS A 172 42.95 -13.39 -37.18
N THR A 173 43.17 -12.96 -35.95
CA THR A 173 42.52 -11.80 -35.33
C THR A 173 43.50 -10.65 -35.15
N SER A 174 42.97 -9.44 -34.95
CA SER A 174 43.79 -8.24 -34.75
C SER A 174 44.52 -8.25 -33.39
N SER A 175 43.98 -8.99 -32.42
CA SER A 175 44.56 -9.11 -31.07
C SER A 175 44.25 -10.46 -30.42
N LEU A 176 45.04 -10.82 -29.41
CA LEU A 176 44.78 -11.98 -28.55
C LEU A 176 43.43 -11.88 -27.82
N ALA A 177 43.08 -10.69 -27.31
CA ALA A 177 41.82 -10.47 -26.61
C ALA A 177 40.60 -10.72 -27.52
N GLU A 178 40.68 -10.32 -28.80
CA GLU A 178 39.64 -10.62 -29.77
C GLU A 178 39.53 -12.13 -30.03
N ALA A 179 40.64 -12.86 -30.15
CA ALA A 179 40.63 -14.31 -30.30
C ALA A 179 40.04 -15.02 -29.06
N GLU A 180 40.36 -14.55 -27.85
CA GLU A 180 39.80 -15.06 -26.60
C GLU A 180 38.29 -14.81 -26.48
N ASN A 181 37.83 -13.61 -26.83
CA ASN A 181 36.40 -13.29 -26.86
C ASN A 181 35.65 -14.17 -27.88
N MET A 182 36.20 -14.34 -29.08
CA MET A 182 35.63 -15.23 -30.10
C MET A 182 35.63 -16.69 -29.64
N ALA A 183 36.68 -17.15 -28.95
CA ALA A 183 36.76 -18.49 -28.39
C ALA A 183 35.69 -18.73 -27.31
N ASP A 184 35.52 -17.79 -26.37
CA ASP A 184 34.50 -17.87 -25.33
C ASP A 184 33.08 -17.83 -25.91
N LEU A 185 32.85 -16.97 -26.91
CA LEU A 185 31.56 -16.91 -27.62
C LEU A 185 31.22 -18.24 -28.29
N VAL A 186 32.16 -18.83 -29.03
CA VAL A 186 31.95 -20.14 -29.68
C VAL A 186 31.80 -21.25 -28.63
N ASP A 187 32.62 -21.27 -27.59
CA ASP A 187 32.53 -22.25 -26.50
C ASP A 187 31.18 -22.16 -25.75
N GLY A 188 30.70 -20.94 -25.51
CA GLY A 188 29.40 -20.65 -24.92
C GLY A 188 28.25 -21.21 -25.77
N TYR A 189 28.28 -20.98 -27.09
CA TYR A 189 27.28 -21.57 -27.99
C TYR A 189 27.39 -23.10 -28.08
N CYS A 190 28.60 -23.67 -28.06
CA CYS A 190 28.80 -25.11 -28.01
C CYS A 190 28.24 -25.74 -26.72
N ARG A 191 28.42 -25.08 -25.57
CA ARG A 191 27.83 -25.51 -24.29
C ARG A 191 26.31 -25.35 -24.25
N LEU A 192 25.77 -24.31 -24.89
CA LEU A 192 24.33 -24.06 -24.94
C LEU A 192 23.58 -25.01 -25.89
N GLN A 193 24.19 -25.37 -27.03
CA GLN A 193 23.56 -26.20 -28.07
C GLN A 193 23.98 -27.68 -28.04
N GLY A 194 25.05 -28.03 -27.33
CA GLY A 194 25.64 -29.38 -27.28
C GLY A 194 25.27 -30.19 -26.03
N GLU A 195 25.61 -31.47 -26.04
CA GLU A 195 25.47 -32.39 -24.88
C GLU A 195 26.65 -32.30 -23.89
N HIS A 196 27.69 -31.53 -24.23
CA HIS A 196 28.92 -31.43 -23.44
C HIS A 196 28.81 -30.37 -22.33
N LYS A 197 29.02 -30.77 -21.07
CA LYS A 197 28.98 -29.88 -19.90
C LYS A 197 30.30 -29.12 -19.63
N GLY A 198 31.37 -29.40 -20.37
CA GLY A 198 32.71 -28.83 -20.16
C GLY A 198 33.15 -27.91 -21.30
N SER A 199 34.14 -27.05 -21.04
CA SER A 199 34.73 -26.16 -22.05
C SER A 199 35.55 -26.96 -23.07
N LEU A 200 35.42 -26.60 -24.34
CA LEU A 200 36.21 -27.10 -25.47
C LEU A 200 37.48 -26.29 -25.70
N ILE A 201 37.70 -25.23 -24.91
CA ILE A 201 38.91 -24.40 -24.95
C ILE A 201 40.07 -25.19 -24.35
N ILE A 202 41.09 -25.43 -25.18
CA ILE A 202 42.31 -26.11 -24.77
C ILE A 202 43.33 -25.06 -24.34
N HIS A 203 43.53 -24.91 -23.04
CA HIS A 203 44.64 -24.12 -22.51
C HIS A 203 45.95 -24.91 -22.66
N PRO A 204 47.05 -24.30 -23.15
CA PRO A 204 48.35 -24.93 -23.11
C PRO A 204 48.72 -25.22 -21.66
N LYS A 205 49.08 -26.47 -21.36
CA LYS A 205 49.62 -26.83 -20.04
C LYS A 205 50.90 -26.02 -19.83
N LYS A 206 50.87 -25.02 -18.95
CA LYS A 206 52.09 -24.47 -18.34
C LYS A 206 52.70 -25.58 -17.50
N ASP A 207 53.70 -26.28 -18.02
CA ASP A 207 54.63 -27.04 -17.20
C ASP A 207 55.31 -26.08 -16.22
N GLY A 208 55.16 -26.33 -14.91
CA GLY A 208 56.14 -25.86 -13.94
C GLY A 208 55.87 -24.58 -13.13
N GLU A 209 54.64 -24.09 -13.00
CA GLU A 209 54.30 -23.18 -11.89
C GLU A 209 53.39 -23.92 -10.92
N LYS A 210 53.98 -24.38 -9.81
CA LYS A 210 53.23 -24.72 -8.60
C LYS A 210 52.24 -23.58 -8.37
N ARG A 211 50.93 -23.85 -8.40
CA ARG A 211 49.99 -23.01 -7.67
C ARG A 211 50.61 -22.85 -6.28
N ASN A 212 50.96 -21.63 -5.90
CA ASN A 212 51.40 -21.33 -4.55
C ASN A 212 50.27 -21.75 -3.62
N SER A 213 50.33 -22.98 -3.12
CA SER A 213 49.72 -23.32 -1.85
C SER A 213 50.31 -22.35 -0.84
N LEU A 214 49.44 -21.57 -0.20
CA LEU A 214 49.80 -20.71 0.91
C LEU A 214 50.60 -21.53 1.95
N PRO A 215 51.59 -20.93 2.62
CA PRO A 215 52.43 -21.65 3.56
C PRO A 215 51.59 -22.27 4.68
N GLN A 216 51.89 -23.53 5.04
CA GLN A 216 51.31 -24.17 6.22
C GLN A 216 51.72 -23.37 7.46
N ILE A 217 50.73 -22.80 8.15
CA ILE A 217 50.93 -22.15 9.45
C ILE A 217 51.31 -23.23 10.48
N PRO A 218 52.29 -22.99 11.36
CA PRO A 218 52.74 -23.99 12.32
C PRO A 218 51.62 -24.36 13.30
N LEU A 219 51.40 -25.66 13.52
CA LEU A 219 50.62 -26.13 14.67
C LEU A 219 51.36 -25.75 15.96
N LEU A 220 50.81 -24.79 16.71
CA LEU A 220 51.07 -24.63 18.13
C LEU A 220 49.94 -25.28 18.92
N ASN A 221 50.34 -26.04 19.94
CA ASN A 221 49.54 -26.97 20.72
C ASN A 221 48.20 -26.42 21.19
N LEU A 222 47.18 -27.22 20.92
CA LEU A 222 45.86 -27.17 21.49
C LEU A 222 45.86 -27.97 22.80
N GLU A 223 45.99 -27.32 23.96
CA GLU A 223 45.38 -27.75 25.24
C GLU A 223 45.26 -26.54 26.16
N ASP A 224 44.09 -25.89 26.11
CA ASP A 224 43.36 -25.24 27.22
C ASP A 224 42.57 -24.02 26.73
N ARG A 225 41.28 -24.29 26.45
CA ARG A 225 40.09 -23.40 26.55
C ARG A 225 39.03 -23.84 25.53
N ARG A 226 38.51 -25.05 25.73
CA ARG A 226 37.19 -25.45 25.20
C ARG A 226 36.12 -24.93 26.14
N SER A 227 35.43 -23.86 25.75
CA SER A 227 34.01 -23.63 26.07
C SER A 227 33.54 -22.27 25.54
N GLN A 228 33.14 -22.21 24.27
CA GLN A 228 32.10 -21.35 23.68
C GLN A 228 32.31 -21.33 22.16
N PHE A 229 31.22 -21.34 21.40
CA PHE A 229 31.11 -21.41 19.94
C PHE A 229 31.11 -22.83 19.31
N SER A 230 29.90 -23.39 19.25
CA SER A 230 29.39 -24.30 18.21
C SER A 230 28.10 -23.63 17.72
N GLU A 231 27.73 -23.49 16.45
CA GLU A 231 28.13 -24.10 15.18
C GLU A 231 27.49 -23.25 14.08
N SER A 232 28.25 -22.81 13.07
CA SER A 232 27.71 -22.70 11.71
C SER A 232 28.84 -22.87 10.69
N CYS A 233 28.73 -23.99 9.97
CA CYS A 233 29.41 -24.43 8.76
C CYS A 233 30.53 -23.56 8.19
N SER A 234 31.78 -23.94 8.46
CA SER A 234 32.88 -23.78 7.52
C SER A 234 32.78 -24.88 6.45
N ILE A 235 32.23 -24.55 5.28
CA ILE A 235 32.63 -25.24 4.05
C ILE A 235 33.67 -24.33 3.40
N GLU A 236 34.94 -24.67 3.61
CA GLU A 236 36.04 -24.24 2.76
C GLU A 236 35.70 -24.64 1.32
N SER A 237 35.27 -23.68 0.50
CA SER A 237 35.34 -23.80 -0.96
C SER A 237 35.89 -22.49 -1.52
N ASP A 238 37.00 -22.58 -2.25
CA ASP A 238 37.72 -21.47 -2.90
C ASP A 238 36.93 -20.80 -4.06
N ILE A 239 35.60 -20.87 -4.05
CA ILE A 239 34.71 -20.44 -5.14
C ILE A 239 33.57 -19.53 -4.62
N TYR A 240 33.57 -19.20 -3.32
CA TYR A 240 32.57 -18.30 -2.76
C TYR A 240 32.93 -16.84 -3.03
N VAL A 241 32.11 -16.15 -3.82
CA VAL A 241 32.13 -14.69 -3.97
C VAL A 241 30.77 -14.17 -3.50
N GLU A 242 30.78 -13.52 -2.34
CA GLU A 242 29.66 -12.68 -1.90
C GLU A 242 29.73 -11.36 -2.68
N ILE A 243 28.63 -10.95 -3.32
CA ILE A 243 28.49 -9.61 -3.87
C ILE A 243 28.20 -8.70 -2.67
N PRO A 244 29.14 -7.85 -2.20
CA PRO A 244 28.88 -6.99 -1.07
C PRO A 244 27.88 -5.92 -1.49
N ASP A 245 26.78 -5.77 -0.76
CA ASP A 245 25.92 -4.61 -0.92
C ASP A 245 26.64 -3.39 -0.30
N GLU A 246 26.89 -2.33 -1.09
CA GLU A 246 27.70 -1.17 -0.67
C GLU A 246 27.11 -0.39 0.52
N THR A 247 25.89 -0.74 0.95
CA THR A 247 25.21 -0.17 2.12
C THR A 247 25.81 -0.60 3.47
N LEU A 248 26.74 -1.55 3.49
CA LEU A 248 27.32 -2.14 4.71
C LEU A 248 28.55 -1.42 5.30
N ARG A 249 28.78 -0.13 5.01
CA ARG A 249 29.74 0.65 5.82
C ARG A 249 29.10 1.11 7.13
N ARG A 250 29.18 0.26 8.17
CA ARG A 250 28.84 0.61 9.56
C ARG A 250 29.81 1.65 10.13
N PRO A 251 29.36 2.82 10.61
CA PRO A 251 30.11 3.64 11.55
C PRO A 251 29.48 3.55 12.96
N GLY A 252 30.23 2.99 13.93
CA GLY A 252 29.96 3.15 15.38
C GLY A 252 29.45 1.89 16.11
N GLY A 253 30.10 1.58 17.25
CA GLY A 253 29.90 0.38 18.08
C GLY A 253 28.59 0.28 18.91
N PRO A 254 28.58 -0.57 19.97
CA PRO A 254 27.40 -1.32 20.44
C PRO A 254 26.53 -0.54 21.43
N GLN A 255 25.92 0.57 21.02
CA GLN A 255 25.09 1.36 21.94
C GLN A 255 23.67 0.80 22.17
N TYR A 256 23.20 -0.12 21.32
CA TYR A 256 21.84 -0.68 21.37
C TYR A 256 21.81 -2.21 21.44
N SER A 257 22.96 -2.88 21.56
CA SER A 257 23.02 -4.34 21.69
C SER A 257 22.54 -4.75 23.07
N VAL A 258 21.53 -5.62 23.13
CA VAL A 258 20.98 -6.18 24.37
C VAL A 258 21.33 -7.66 24.48
N ALA A 259 21.73 -8.10 25.66
CA ALA A 259 21.95 -9.52 25.94
C ALA A 259 20.62 -10.24 26.14
N ARG A 260 20.45 -11.42 25.53
CA ARG A 260 19.18 -12.15 25.50
C ARG A 260 18.67 -12.55 26.88
N GLU A 261 19.59 -12.88 27.78
CA GLU A 261 19.32 -13.21 29.17
C GLU A 261 18.66 -12.08 29.96
N ASN A 262 18.79 -10.83 29.51
CA ASN A 262 18.15 -9.68 30.15
C ASN A 262 16.71 -9.44 29.68
N VAL A 263 16.19 -10.27 28.77
CA VAL A 263 14.84 -10.14 28.21
C VAL A 263 14.06 -11.42 28.44
N ILE A 264 12.95 -11.31 29.16
CA ILE A 264 12.02 -12.41 29.40
C ILE A 264 10.82 -12.21 28.47
N LEU A 265 10.57 -13.16 27.57
CA LEU A 265 9.36 -13.16 26.74
C LEU A 265 8.14 -13.61 27.54
N GLY A 266 7.03 -12.92 27.32
CA GLY A 266 5.71 -13.22 27.82
C GLY A 266 4.79 -13.74 26.71
N ARG A 267 3.53 -13.30 26.74
CA ARG A 267 2.51 -13.71 25.75
C ARG A 267 2.72 -13.01 24.40
N ILE A 268 2.15 -13.60 23.36
CA ILE A 268 2.06 -12.98 22.03
C ILE A 268 1.05 -11.82 22.08
N LEU A 269 1.44 -10.67 21.55
CA LEU A 269 0.62 -9.47 21.38
C LEU A 269 0.00 -9.41 19.98
N GLY A 270 0.71 -9.91 18.97
CA GLY A 270 0.24 -9.93 17.58
C GLY A 270 1.22 -10.62 16.63
N GLU A 271 0.86 -10.70 15.36
CA GLU A 271 1.72 -11.23 14.30
C GLU A 271 1.97 -10.14 13.25
N GLY A 272 3.25 -9.81 13.03
CA GLY A 272 3.71 -8.90 12.00
C GLY A 272 4.22 -9.62 10.76
N PHE A 273 4.68 -8.85 9.76
CA PHE A 273 5.13 -9.40 8.48
C PHE A 273 6.30 -10.40 8.61
N PHE A 274 7.26 -10.12 9.49
CA PHE A 274 8.48 -10.93 9.66
C PHE A 274 8.36 -12.00 10.77
N GLY A 275 7.35 -11.90 11.62
CA GLY A 275 7.22 -12.73 12.80
C GLY A 275 6.30 -12.16 13.86
N GLU A 276 6.28 -12.83 15.01
CA GLU A 276 5.39 -12.51 16.12
C GLU A 276 5.95 -11.35 16.95
N VAL A 277 5.04 -10.59 17.56
CA VAL A 277 5.33 -9.56 18.55
C VAL A 277 4.94 -10.11 19.91
N TYR A 278 5.87 -10.10 20.84
CA TYR A 278 5.68 -10.59 22.21
C TYR A 278 5.64 -9.42 23.19
N GLU A 279 4.86 -9.58 24.25
CA GLU A 279 5.07 -8.86 25.49
C GLU A 279 6.35 -9.39 26.15
N GLY A 280 7.09 -8.55 26.86
CA GLY A 280 8.27 -8.99 27.59
C GLY A 280 8.68 -8.04 28.70
N VAL A 281 9.65 -8.47 29.49
CA VAL A 281 10.29 -7.67 30.53
C VAL A 281 11.78 -7.59 30.23
N TYR A 282 12.29 -6.38 30.08
CA TYR A 282 13.71 -6.10 29.91
C TYR A 282 14.30 -5.58 31.23
N GLN A 283 15.39 -6.19 31.69
CA GLN A 283 16.17 -5.71 32.81
C GLN A 283 17.35 -4.87 32.33
N ASN A 284 17.36 -3.59 32.67
CA ASN A 284 18.46 -2.70 32.29
C ASN A 284 19.71 -2.90 33.17
N HIS A 285 20.82 -2.26 32.81
CA HIS A 285 22.08 -2.35 33.57
C HIS A 285 22.01 -1.83 35.01
N LYS A 286 20.97 -1.06 35.36
CA LYS A 286 20.70 -0.57 36.73
C LYS A 286 19.83 -1.53 37.53
N GLY A 287 19.40 -2.65 36.93
CA GLY A 287 18.51 -3.64 37.54
C GLY A 287 17.03 -3.26 37.51
N GLU A 288 16.65 -2.19 36.83
CA GLU A 288 15.25 -1.77 36.68
C GLU A 288 14.55 -2.65 35.63
N GLN A 289 13.32 -3.07 35.92
CA GLN A 289 12.50 -3.85 35.00
C GLN A 289 11.60 -2.91 34.18
N LEU A 290 11.69 -3.05 32.86
CA LEU A 290 10.91 -2.29 31.89
C LEU A 290 10.02 -3.25 31.12
N ASN A 291 8.73 -2.91 30.98
CA ASN A 291 7.83 -3.64 30.10
C ASN A 291 8.15 -3.29 28.64
N VAL A 292 8.34 -4.30 27.82
CA VAL A 292 8.80 -4.16 26.43
C VAL A 292 7.94 -4.94 25.46
N ALA A 293 7.86 -4.46 24.22
CA ALA A 293 7.37 -5.22 23.09
C ALA A 293 8.58 -5.79 22.33
N VAL A 294 8.58 -7.09 22.08
CA VAL A 294 9.67 -7.78 21.40
C VAL A 294 9.19 -8.31 20.06
N LYS A 295 9.60 -7.64 18.98
CA LYS A 295 9.34 -8.07 17.60
C LYS A 295 10.38 -9.12 17.23
N THR A 296 9.94 -10.25 16.70
CA THR A 296 10.82 -11.39 16.36
C THR A 296 10.87 -11.60 14.85
N CYS A 297 12.01 -12.03 14.34
CA CYS A 297 12.17 -12.50 12.96
C CYS A 297 12.19 -14.04 12.95
N LYS A 298 11.29 -14.68 12.18
CA LYS A 298 11.24 -16.14 12.06
C LYS A 298 12.56 -16.69 11.49
N LYS A 299 13.05 -17.83 12.01
CA LYS A 299 14.36 -18.42 11.64
C LYS A 299 14.49 -18.73 10.14
N ASP A 300 13.38 -19.13 9.53
CA ASP A 300 13.23 -19.49 8.11
C ASP A 300 13.04 -18.28 7.19
N CYS A 301 13.11 -17.04 7.69
CA CYS A 301 13.10 -15.85 6.85
C CYS A 301 14.32 -15.80 5.91
N THR A 302 14.09 -15.37 4.67
CA THR A 302 15.16 -15.08 3.70
C THR A 302 16.10 -14.00 4.23
N LEU A 303 17.35 -13.97 3.75
CA LEU A 303 18.32 -12.93 4.12
C LEU A 303 17.80 -11.51 3.84
N ASP A 304 17.16 -11.29 2.67
CA ASP A 304 16.50 -10.02 2.32
C ASP A 304 15.41 -9.63 3.34
N ASN A 305 14.64 -10.59 3.86
CA ASN A 305 13.65 -10.30 4.91
C ASN A 305 14.32 -9.96 6.25
N LYS A 306 15.43 -10.61 6.59
CA LYS A 306 16.21 -10.30 7.80
C LYS A 306 16.85 -8.90 7.72
N GLU A 307 17.36 -8.51 6.56
CA GLU A 307 17.88 -7.17 6.32
C GLU A 307 16.79 -6.09 6.40
N LYS A 308 15.63 -6.33 5.78
CA LYS A 308 14.48 -5.43 5.91
C LYS A 308 14.02 -5.32 7.36
N PHE A 309 13.98 -6.43 8.10
CA PHE A 309 13.68 -6.42 9.52
C PHE A 309 14.66 -5.56 10.32
N MET A 310 15.97 -5.71 10.07
CA MET A 310 17.00 -4.90 10.72
C MET A 310 16.95 -3.42 10.32
N SER A 311 16.53 -3.11 9.08
CA SER A 311 16.42 -1.73 8.60
C SER A 311 15.43 -0.89 9.42
N GLU A 312 14.35 -1.51 9.92
CA GLU A 312 13.39 -0.88 10.82
C GLU A 312 14.07 -0.40 12.11
N ALA A 313 14.88 -1.27 12.74
CA ALA A 313 15.59 -0.91 13.96
C ALA A 313 16.66 0.17 13.71
N VAL A 314 17.33 0.13 12.56
CA VAL A 314 18.32 1.15 12.19
C VAL A 314 17.68 2.53 12.02
N ILE A 315 16.49 2.61 11.42
CA ILE A 315 15.74 3.86 11.31
C ILE A 315 15.38 4.35 12.71
N MET A 316 14.77 3.50 13.53
CA MET A 316 14.32 3.85 14.88
C MET A 316 15.45 4.26 15.83
N LYS A 317 16.69 3.78 15.62
CA LYS A 317 17.86 4.08 16.45
C LYS A 317 18.09 5.59 16.62
N ASN A 318 17.83 6.36 15.57
CA ASN A 318 18.12 7.79 15.53
C ASN A 318 16.88 8.66 15.81
N LEU A 319 15.71 8.05 16.07
CA LEU A 319 14.48 8.76 16.33
C LEU A 319 14.32 9.01 17.83
N ASP A 320 14.21 10.28 18.23
CA ASP A 320 13.89 10.68 19.59
C ASP A 320 12.81 11.76 19.59
N HIS A 321 11.57 11.33 19.78
CA HIS A 321 10.41 12.21 19.76
C HIS A 321 9.31 11.69 20.71
N PRO A 322 8.61 12.56 21.47
CA PRO A 322 7.60 12.14 22.45
C PRO A 322 6.43 11.36 21.86
N HIS A 323 6.13 11.56 20.58
CA HIS A 323 5.05 10.88 19.85
C HIS A 323 5.54 9.86 18.83
N ILE A 324 6.75 9.31 19.00
CA ILE A 324 7.27 8.17 18.25
C ILE A 324 7.57 7.03 19.24
N VAL A 325 7.34 5.78 18.81
CA VAL A 325 7.67 4.58 19.59
C VAL A 325 9.18 4.50 19.80
N LYS A 326 9.60 4.25 21.05
CA LYS A 326 11.01 4.23 21.42
C LYS A 326 11.63 2.85 21.22
N LEU A 327 12.75 2.80 20.50
CA LEU A 327 13.64 1.64 20.46
C LEU A 327 14.42 1.56 21.78
N ILE A 328 14.37 0.41 22.43
CA ILE A 328 15.15 0.12 23.65
C ILE A 328 16.45 -0.59 23.28
N GLY A 329 16.40 -1.55 22.36
CA GLY A 329 17.59 -2.26 21.92
C GLY A 329 17.32 -3.35 20.89
N ILE A 330 18.38 -4.01 20.47
CA ILE A 330 18.39 -5.03 19.42
C ILE A 330 19.20 -6.23 19.92
N ILE A 331 18.69 -7.43 19.66
CA ILE A 331 19.44 -8.69 19.80
C ILE A 331 19.74 -9.18 18.39
N GLU A 332 20.99 -9.05 17.96
CA GLU A 332 21.44 -9.44 16.61
C GLU A 332 21.62 -10.97 16.46
N GLU A 333 21.74 -11.70 17.58
CA GLU A 333 21.85 -13.16 17.58
C GLU A 333 20.54 -13.82 17.16
N GLU A 334 20.58 -14.89 16.37
CA GLU A 334 19.36 -15.57 15.94
C GLU A 334 18.65 -16.32 17.08
N PRO A 335 17.31 -16.22 17.19
CA PRO A 335 16.42 -15.40 16.36
C PRO A 335 16.52 -13.90 16.70
N ILE A 336 16.63 -13.05 15.68
CA ILE A 336 16.84 -11.60 15.83
C ILE A 336 15.62 -10.95 16.50
N TRP A 337 15.84 -10.15 17.54
CA TRP A 337 14.79 -9.43 18.28
C TRP A 337 14.99 -7.90 18.22
N ILE A 338 13.89 -7.18 18.00
CA ILE A 338 13.82 -5.72 18.14
C ILE A 338 12.98 -5.42 19.38
N ILE A 339 13.58 -4.74 20.36
CA ILE A 339 12.99 -4.46 21.66
C ILE A 339 12.54 -3.00 21.69
N MET A 340 11.24 -2.80 21.89
CA MET A 340 10.59 -1.49 21.91
C MET A 340 9.86 -1.28 23.23
N GLU A 341 9.56 -0.04 23.58
CA GLU A 341 8.70 0.27 24.72
C GLU A 341 7.29 -0.34 24.53
N LEU A 342 6.74 -0.96 25.57
CA LEU A 342 5.38 -1.52 25.53
C LEU A 342 4.34 -0.45 25.90
N TYR A 343 3.29 -0.35 25.08
CA TYR A 343 2.17 0.56 25.34
C TYR A 343 0.91 -0.22 25.74
N PRO A 344 0.41 -0.05 26.99
CA PRO A 344 -0.57 -0.96 27.58
C PRO A 344 -1.98 -0.84 26.98
N TYR A 345 -2.30 0.29 26.32
CA TYR A 345 -3.59 0.50 25.68
C TYR A 345 -3.63 -0.02 24.23
N GLY A 346 -2.49 -0.46 23.69
CA GLY A 346 -2.39 -1.05 22.35
C GLY A 346 -2.66 -0.06 21.22
N GLU A 347 -3.18 -0.59 20.11
CA GLU A 347 -3.44 0.15 18.87
C GLU A 347 -4.58 1.17 19.01
N LEU A 348 -4.40 2.35 18.42
CA LEU A 348 -5.35 3.46 18.47
C LEU A 348 -6.69 3.10 17.84
N GLY A 349 -6.71 2.34 16.73
CA GLY A 349 -7.95 1.89 16.09
C GLY A 349 -8.89 1.18 17.07
N HIS A 350 -8.39 0.12 17.73
CA HIS A 350 -9.14 -0.62 18.74
C HIS A 350 -9.50 0.26 19.96
N TYR A 351 -8.61 1.16 20.37
CA TYR A 351 -8.87 2.07 21.48
C TYR A 351 -10.04 3.03 21.17
N LEU A 352 -10.09 3.59 19.96
CA LEU A 352 -11.14 4.49 19.52
C LEU A 352 -12.50 3.79 19.47
N GLU A 353 -12.56 2.57 18.93
CA GLU A 353 -13.78 1.78 18.84
C GLU A 353 -14.36 1.48 20.24
N ARG A 354 -13.51 1.00 21.16
CA ARG A 354 -13.91 0.65 22.53
C ARG A 354 -14.35 1.86 23.35
N ASN A 355 -13.75 3.02 23.12
CA ASN A 355 -13.98 4.25 23.89
C ASN A 355 -14.84 5.29 23.16
N LYS A 356 -15.52 4.91 22.07
CA LYS A 356 -16.30 5.83 21.23
C LYS A 356 -17.30 6.70 22.00
N ASN A 357 -17.93 6.14 23.04
CA ASN A 357 -18.95 6.84 23.84
C ASN A 357 -18.37 7.79 24.90
N SER A 358 -17.08 7.65 25.26
CA SER A 358 -16.41 8.46 26.28
C SER A 358 -15.48 9.52 25.67
N LEU A 359 -14.96 9.27 24.47
CA LEU A 359 -14.05 10.16 23.78
C LEU A 359 -14.73 11.43 23.27
N LYS A 360 -14.10 12.58 23.57
CA LYS A 360 -14.54 13.90 23.09
C LYS A 360 -13.78 14.28 21.83
N VAL A 361 -14.40 15.13 21.00
CA VAL A 361 -13.77 15.69 19.79
C VAL A 361 -12.41 16.32 20.12
N LEU A 362 -12.30 17.05 21.24
CA LEU A 362 -11.05 17.64 21.72
C LEU A 362 -9.89 16.62 21.81
N THR A 363 -10.17 15.41 22.29
CA THR A 363 -9.18 14.33 22.40
C THR A 363 -8.79 13.78 21.02
N LEU A 364 -9.74 13.69 20.09
CA LEU A 364 -9.48 13.25 18.71
C LEU A 364 -8.60 14.26 17.95
N VAL A 365 -8.83 15.55 18.17
CA VAL A 365 -7.97 16.64 17.65
C VAL A 365 -6.58 16.58 18.29
N LEU A 366 -6.50 16.31 19.60
CA LEU A 366 -5.21 16.12 20.29
C LEU A 366 -4.39 14.99 19.67
N TYR A 367 -4.99 13.82 19.44
CA TYR A 367 -4.28 12.70 18.80
C TYR A 367 -3.79 13.06 17.40
N SER A 368 -4.62 13.74 16.60
CA SER A 368 -4.24 14.22 15.27
C SER A 368 -3.04 15.18 15.34
N LEU A 369 -3.04 16.12 16.30
CA LEU A 369 -1.94 17.06 16.51
C LEU A 369 -0.64 16.35 16.96
N GLN A 370 -0.74 15.35 17.84
CA GLN A 370 0.42 14.60 18.33
C GLN A 370 1.12 13.82 17.20
N ILE A 371 0.34 13.16 16.36
CA ILE A 371 0.86 12.46 15.17
C ILE A 371 1.40 13.45 14.13
N CYS A 372 0.74 14.59 13.94
CA CYS A 372 1.25 15.64 13.06
C CYS A 372 2.64 16.15 13.50
N LYS A 373 2.87 16.28 14.81
CA LYS A 373 4.19 16.66 15.37
C LYS A 373 5.24 15.59 15.11
N ALA A 374 4.90 14.31 15.27
CA ALA A 374 5.79 13.21 14.91
C ALA A 374 6.16 13.23 13.42
N MET A 375 5.17 13.46 12.54
CA MET A 375 5.41 13.53 11.10
C MET A 375 6.21 14.78 10.69
N ALA A 376 6.02 15.92 11.35
CA ALA A 376 6.87 17.11 11.14
C ALA A 376 8.34 16.84 11.54
N TYR A 377 8.56 16.06 12.60
CA TYR A 377 9.91 15.60 12.97
C TYR A 377 10.51 14.69 11.89
N LEU A 378 9.77 13.69 11.40
CA LEU A 378 10.22 12.83 10.30
C LEU A 378 10.51 13.61 9.00
N GLU A 379 9.65 14.58 8.66
CA GLU A 379 9.86 15.50 7.54
C GLU A 379 11.18 16.27 7.66
N SER A 380 11.56 16.70 8.88
CA SER A 380 12.79 17.49 9.11
C SER A 380 14.08 16.70 8.90
N ILE A 381 13.99 15.36 8.98
CA ILE A 381 15.11 14.43 8.74
C ILE A 381 14.95 13.67 7.42
N ASN A 382 14.07 14.15 6.53
CA ASN A 382 13.79 13.55 5.22
C ASN A 382 13.44 12.05 5.27
N CYS A 383 12.72 11.64 6.33
CA CYS A 383 12.25 10.28 6.52
C CYS A 383 10.78 10.18 6.08
N VAL A 384 10.48 9.29 5.14
CA VAL A 384 9.11 9.01 4.68
C VAL A 384 8.60 7.75 5.36
N HIS A 385 7.44 7.83 5.99
CA HIS A 385 6.84 6.77 6.80
C HIS A 385 6.17 5.69 5.93
N ARG A 386 5.36 6.10 4.93
CA ARG A 386 4.66 5.26 3.93
C ARG A 386 3.50 4.38 4.41
N ASP A 387 3.30 4.28 5.73
CA ASP A 387 2.17 3.53 6.30
C ASP A 387 1.53 4.24 7.51
N ILE A 388 1.06 5.47 7.30
CA ILE A 388 0.43 6.26 8.36
C ILE A 388 -1.05 5.87 8.45
N ALA A 389 -1.43 5.17 9.53
CA ALA A 389 -2.79 4.72 9.79
C ALA A 389 -2.99 4.46 11.30
N VAL A 390 -4.25 4.41 11.76
CA VAL A 390 -4.55 4.16 13.20
C VAL A 390 -4.11 2.79 13.72
N ARG A 391 -3.91 1.80 12.83
CA ARG A 391 -3.33 0.49 13.16
C ARG A 391 -1.85 0.56 13.56
N ASN A 392 -1.14 1.58 13.10
CA ASN A 392 0.29 1.80 13.34
C ASN A 392 0.53 2.90 14.39
N ILE A 393 -0.52 3.32 15.10
CA ILE A 393 -0.43 4.29 16.20
C ILE A 393 -0.76 3.56 17.49
N LEU A 394 0.08 3.73 18.51
CA LEU A 394 -0.07 3.11 19.81
C LEU A 394 -0.47 4.16 20.86
N VAL A 395 -1.30 3.75 21.81
CA VAL A 395 -1.80 4.62 22.88
C VAL A 395 -0.93 4.40 24.13
N ALA A 396 -0.09 5.39 24.46
CA ALA A 396 0.76 5.35 25.64
C ALA A 396 -0.03 5.69 26.91
N SER A 397 -0.89 6.71 26.82
CA SER A 397 -1.88 7.07 27.84
C SER A 397 -3.11 7.68 27.15
N PRO A 398 -4.24 7.89 27.86
CA PRO A 398 -5.41 8.57 27.28
C PRO A 398 -5.10 9.95 26.69
N GLU A 399 -4.02 10.60 27.14
CA GLU A 399 -3.55 11.91 26.70
C GLU A 399 -2.36 11.83 25.73
N CYS A 400 -1.86 10.64 25.38
CA CYS A 400 -0.63 10.49 24.60
C CYS A 400 -0.68 9.30 23.62
N VAL A 401 -0.58 9.60 22.32
CA VAL A 401 -0.39 8.62 21.25
C VAL A 401 1.01 8.71 20.64
N LYS A 402 1.47 7.59 20.08
CA LYS A 402 2.79 7.45 19.48
C LYS A 402 2.71 6.71 18.15
N LEU A 403 3.37 7.27 17.13
CA LEU A 403 3.54 6.65 15.81
C LEU A 403 4.56 5.50 15.89
N GLY A 404 4.21 4.35 15.34
CA GLY A 404 5.05 3.16 15.25
C GLY A 404 5.01 2.52 13.86
N ASP A 405 5.63 1.34 13.77
CA ASP A 405 5.82 0.53 12.55
C ASP A 405 6.59 1.23 11.43
N PHE A 406 7.92 1.22 11.56
CA PHE A 406 8.85 1.78 10.57
C PHE A 406 9.30 0.76 9.52
N GLY A 407 8.65 -0.41 9.44
CA GLY A 407 9.05 -1.50 8.55
C GLY A 407 8.98 -1.17 7.05
N LEU A 408 8.25 -0.11 6.68
CA LEU A 408 8.16 0.42 5.32
C LEU A 408 8.86 1.78 5.15
N SER A 409 9.31 2.39 6.26
CA SER A 409 9.90 3.72 6.26
C SER A 409 11.30 3.72 5.66
N ARG A 410 11.72 4.85 5.07
CA ARG A 410 13.10 5.05 4.55
C ARG A 410 13.50 6.53 4.56
N TYR A 411 14.80 6.79 4.69
CA TYR A 411 15.39 8.10 4.37
C TYR A 411 15.43 8.29 2.85
N ILE A 412 15.14 9.50 2.38
CA ILE A 412 15.33 9.88 0.98
C ILE A 412 16.76 10.46 0.85
N GLU A 413 17.59 9.83 0.03
CA GLU A 413 18.84 10.41 -0.51
C GLU A 413 18.50 11.35 -1.69
N ASP A 414 19.39 12.28 -2.06
CA ASP A 414 19.14 13.42 -2.98
C ASP A 414 18.55 13.10 -4.40
N GLU A 415 18.23 11.85 -4.71
CA GLU A 415 17.38 11.45 -5.83
C GLU A 415 15.89 11.33 -5.42
N GLU A 416 15.05 12.17 -6.03
CA GLU A 416 13.75 12.67 -5.51
C GLU A 416 12.59 11.67 -5.24
N TYR A 417 12.77 10.35 -5.36
CA TYR A 417 11.75 9.37 -4.93
C TYR A 417 12.18 7.89 -5.04
N TYR A 418 11.53 7.04 -4.25
CA TYR A 418 11.73 5.59 -4.24
C TYR A 418 10.60 4.82 -4.98
N LYS A 419 10.92 3.64 -5.54
CA LYS A 419 9.96 2.67 -6.12
C LYS A 419 9.92 1.37 -5.31
N ALA A 420 8.75 1.03 -4.74
CA ALA A 420 8.56 -0.16 -3.91
C ALA A 420 8.30 -1.45 -4.70
N SER A 421 8.64 -2.60 -4.10
CA SER A 421 8.29 -3.96 -4.56
C SER A 421 6.82 -4.34 -4.32
N VAL A 422 6.30 -5.34 -5.04
CA VAL A 422 4.87 -5.69 -5.30
C VAL A 422 4.08 -6.27 -4.09
N THR A 423 4.51 -6.08 -2.84
CA THR A 423 3.82 -6.66 -1.67
C THR A 423 2.49 -5.95 -1.34
N ARG A 424 1.62 -6.54 -0.50
CA ARG A 424 0.25 -6.05 -0.16
C ARG A 424 0.26 -4.57 0.29
N LEU A 425 -0.04 -3.64 -0.62
CA LEU A 425 -0.04 -2.22 -0.32
C LEU A 425 -1.37 -1.75 0.31
N PRO A 426 -1.35 -0.76 1.21
CA PRO A 426 -2.54 -0.21 1.85
C PRO A 426 -3.28 0.78 0.92
N ILE A 427 -3.77 0.30 -0.23
CA ILE A 427 -4.30 1.12 -1.34
C ILE A 427 -5.30 2.20 -0.88
N LYS A 428 -6.18 1.89 0.09
CA LYS A 428 -7.21 2.82 0.58
C LYS A 428 -6.67 4.02 1.38
N TRP A 429 -5.41 3.98 1.80
CA TRP A 429 -4.70 5.06 2.50
C TRP A 429 -3.77 5.84 1.58
N MET A 430 -3.33 5.23 0.48
CA MET A 430 -2.28 5.77 -0.38
C MET A 430 -2.75 6.97 -1.21
N SER A 431 -1.81 7.87 -1.51
CA SER A 431 -2.04 8.97 -2.46
C SER A 431 -2.08 8.47 -3.92
N PRO A 432 -2.69 9.24 -4.83
CA PRO A 432 -2.81 8.84 -6.24
C PRO A 432 -1.46 8.55 -6.91
N GLU A 433 -0.42 9.34 -6.64
CA GLU A 433 0.92 9.15 -7.19
C GLU A 433 1.62 7.91 -6.61
N SER A 434 1.36 7.55 -5.35
CA SER A 434 1.85 6.30 -4.76
C SER A 434 1.16 5.08 -5.36
N ILE A 435 -0.13 5.18 -5.67
CA ILE A 435 -0.91 4.10 -6.32
C ILE A 435 -0.43 3.90 -7.76
N ASN A 436 -0.34 4.99 -8.54
CA ASN A 436 -0.07 4.95 -9.98
C ASN A 436 1.42 4.73 -10.32
N PHE A 437 2.32 5.35 -9.56
CA PHE A 437 3.74 5.44 -9.91
C PHE A 437 4.68 4.84 -8.85
N ARG A 438 4.13 4.24 -7.78
CA ARG A 438 4.88 3.75 -6.62
C ARG A 438 5.74 4.82 -5.97
N ARG A 439 5.37 6.10 -6.13
CA ARG A 439 6.13 7.24 -5.61
C ARG A 439 5.75 7.51 -4.17
N PHE A 440 6.73 7.54 -3.28
CA PHE A 440 6.54 7.88 -1.87
C PHE A 440 7.43 9.06 -1.50
N THR A 441 6.80 10.13 -1.05
CA THR A 441 7.41 11.40 -0.61
C THR A 441 6.73 11.89 0.68
N THR A 442 7.27 12.96 1.28
CA THR A 442 6.60 13.67 2.39
C THR A 442 5.19 14.14 2.01
N ALA A 443 4.96 14.56 0.76
CA ALA A 443 3.63 14.94 0.27
C ALA A 443 2.65 13.73 0.18
N SER A 444 3.16 12.53 -0.12
CA SER A 444 2.33 11.32 -0.04
C SER A 444 2.00 10.94 1.40
N ASP A 445 2.91 11.18 2.35
CA ASP A 445 2.65 11.01 3.77
C ASP A 445 1.61 12.03 4.29
N VAL A 446 1.60 13.26 3.79
CA VAL A 446 0.56 14.27 4.10
C VAL A 446 -0.84 13.75 3.71
N TRP A 447 -0.97 13.10 2.56
CA TRP A 447 -2.21 12.46 2.14
C TRP A 447 -2.63 11.35 3.12
N MET A 448 -1.71 10.43 3.43
CA MET A 448 -1.96 9.32 4.35
C MET A 448 -2.31 9.82 5.76
N PHE A 449 -1.65 10.88 6.23
CA PHE A 449 -1.96 11.53 7.49
C PHE A 449 -3.38 12.08 7.52
N ALA A 450 -3.87 12.69 6.44
CA ALA A 450 -5.25 13.15 6.39
C ALA A 450 -6.26 12.00 6.37
N VAL A 451 -5.94 10.86 5.72
CA VAL A 451 -6.73 9.63 5.86
C VAL A 451 -6.73 9.14 7.31
N CYS A 452 -5.58 9.16 7.99
CA CYS A 452 -5.48 8.81 9.40
C CYS A 452 -6.29 9.75 10.31
N MET A 453 -6.31 11.07 10.05
CA MET A 453 -7.18 12.00 10.79
C MET A 453 -8.66 11.67 10.57
N TRP A 454 -9.03 11.28 9.35
CA TRP A 454 -10.38 10.82 9.03
C TRP A 454 -10.74 9.55 9.81
N GLU A 455 -9.83 8.58 9.91
CA GLU A 455 -10.01 7.37 10.72
C GLU A 455 -10.21 7.72 12.21
N ILE A 456 -9.37 8.62 12.74
CA ILE A 456 -9.45 9.09 14.14
C ILE A 456 -10.84 9.69 14.41
N LEU A 457 -11.29 10.63 13.57
CA LEU A 457 -12.60 11.29 13.72
C LEU A 457 -13.80 10.39 13.39
N SER A 458 -13.54 9.28 12.71
CA SER A 458 -14.54 8.25 12.41
C SER A 458 -14.52 7.10 13.40
N PHE A 459 -13.73 7.20 14.49
CA PHE A 459 -13.56 6.19 15.53
C PHE A 459 -13.08 4.84 14.99
N GLY A 460 -12.03 4.85 14.16
CA GLY A 460 -11.38 3.64 13.66
C GLY A 460 -12.03 3.01 12.42
N LYS A 461 -13.07 3.63 11.84
CA LYS A 461 -13.65 3.14 10.58
C LYS A 461 -12.59 3.06 9.49
N GLN A 462 -12.63 1.97 8.70
CA GLN A 462 -11.78 1.81 7.52
C GLN A 462 -12.13 2.87 6.44
N PRO A 463 -11.15 3.55 5.84
CA PRO A 463 -11.39 4.45 4.71
C PRO A 463 -11.92 3.68 3.51
N PHE A 464 -12.85 4.27 2.75
CA PHE A 464 -13.47 3.65 1.57
C PHE A 464 -13.96 2.22 1.83
N PHE A 465 -14.56 1.96 2.99
CA PHE A 465 -15.06 0.62 3.36
C PHE A 465 -16.10 0.07 2.37
N TRP A 466 -16.76 0.94 1.60
CA TRP A 466 -17.74 0.58 0.57
C TRP A 466 -17.13 0.28 -0.81
N LEU A 467 -15.80 0.37 -0.98
CA LEU A 467 -15.10 0.13 -2.25
C LEU A 467 -14.12 -1.05 -2.16
N GLU A 468 -13.91 -1.73 -3.28
CA GLU A 468 -12.76 -2.62 -3.47
C GLU A 468 -11.50 -1.80 -3.79
N ASN A 469 -10.29 -2.32 -3.49
CA ASN A 469 -9.03 -1.59 -3.70
C ASN A 469 -8.84 -1.09 -5.14
N LYS A 470 -9.28 -1.88 -6.13
CA LYS A 470 -9.13 -1.55 -7.56
C LYS A 470 -9.96 -0.32 -7.98
N ASP A 471 -11.04 -0.03 -7.26
CA ASP A 471 -11.99 1.03 -7.61
C ASP A 471 -11.61 2.39 -7.00
N VAL A 472 -10.78 2.38 -5.96
CA VAL A 472 -10.37 3.57 -5.19
C VAL A 472 -9.75 4.62 -6.11
N ILE A 473 -8.81 4.23 -6.98
CA ILE A 473 -8.12 5.18 -7.86
C ILE A 473 -9.10 5.87 -8.81
N GLY A 474 -10.05 5.14 -9.39
CA GLY A 474 -11.04 5.71 -10.31
C GLY A 474 -11.97 6.73 -9.63
N VAL A 475 -12.25 6.56 -8.35
CA VAL A 475 -13.03 7.52 -7.53
C VAL A 475 -12.19 8.76 -7.24
N LEU A 476 -10.95 8.60 -6.76
CA LEU A 476 -10.03 9.71 -6.48
C LEU A 476 -9.76 10.57 -7.72
N GLU A 477 -9.62 9.95 -8.87
CA GLU A 477 -9.37 10.61 -10.15
C GLU A 477 -10.56 11.43 -10.67
N LYS A 478 -11.78 11.12 -10.24
CA LYS A 478 -12.99 11.92 -10.53
C LYS A 478 -13.13 13.14 -9.62
N GLY A 479 -12.28 13.25 -8.60
CA GLY A 479 -12.34 14.32 -7.60
C GLY A 479 -13.10 13.93 -6.32
N ASP A 480 -13.68 12.73 -6.26
CA ASP A 480 -14.36 12.25 -5.06
C ASP A 480 -13.35 12.04 -3.92
N ARG A 481 -13.79 12.29 -2.68
CA ARG A 481 -12.99 12.16 -1.45
C ARG A 481 -13.81 11.49 -0.35
N LEU A 482 -13.15 11.09 0.74
CA LEU A 482 -13.82 10.56 1.93
C LEU A 482 -14.80 11.60 2.48
N PRO A 483 -16.03 11.22 2.88
CA PRO A 483 -17.03 12.16 3.36
C PRO A 483 -16.67 12.72 4.75
N LYS A 484 -17.17 13.91 5.08
CA LYS A 484 -16.96 14.52 6.40
C LYS A 484 -17.51 13.62 7.51
N PRO A 485 -16.72 13.22 8.52
CA PRO A 485 -17.23 12.49 9.69
C PRO A 485 -18.25 13.32 10.48
N ASP A 486 -19.18 12.64 11.16
CA ASP A 486 -20.32 13.27 11.83
C ASP A 486 -19.88 14.33 12.87
N LEU A 487 -18.95 13.97 13.76
CA LEU A 487 -18.44 14.83 14.82
C LEU A 487 -17.24 15.71 14.39
N CYS A 488 -16.84 15.66 13.11
CA CYS A 488 -15.68 16.41 12.62
C CYS A 488 -16.01 17.92 12.50
N PRO A 489 -15.23 18.81 13.15
CA PRO A 489 -15.32 20.25 12.95
C PRO A 489 -15.09 20.64 11.48
N PRO A 490 -15.88 21.56 10.89
CA PRO A 490 -15.74 21.94 9.47
C PRO A 490 -14.34 22.43 9.10
N VAL A 491 -13.68 23.16 10.00
CA VAL A 491 -12.31 23.67 9.79
C VAL A 491 -11.30 22.53 9.66
N LEU A 492 -11.47 21.45 10.44
CA LEU A 492 -10.60 20.28 10.41
C LEU A 492 -10.81 19.46 9.13
N TYR A 493 -12.05 19.33 8.67
CA TYR A 493 -12.33 18.69 7.37
C TYR A 493 -11.79 19.50 6.18
N THR A 494 -11.86 20.83 6.24
CA THR A 494 -11.25 21.70 5.23
C THR A 494 -9.73 21.51 5.18
N LEU A 495 -9.10 21.29 6.33
CA LEU A 495 -7.68 20.95 6.39
C LEU A 495 -7.40 19.58 5.74
N MET A 496 -8.24 18.56 5.98
CA MET A 496 -8.12 17.25 5.32
C MET A 496 -8.25 17.36 3.80
N THR A 497 -9.21 18.14 3.29
CA THR A 497 -9.40 18.26 1.83
C THR A 497 -8.23 18.95 1.14
N ARG A 498 -7.53 19.88 1.83
CA ARG A 498 -6.27 20.46 1.33
C ARG A 498 -5.15 19.42 1.27
N CYS A 499 -5.07 18.51 2.25
CA CYS A 499 -4.11 17.40 2.19
C CYS A 499 -4.44 16.37 1.10
N TRP A 500 -5.70 16.28 0.69
CA TRP A 500 -6.15 15.41 -0.41
C TRP A 500 -6.20 16.11 -1.76
N ASP A 501 -5.43 17.19 -1.95
CA ASP A 501 -5.20 17.71 -3.28
C ASP A 501 -4.59 16.62 -4.17
N TYR A 502 -5.07 16.52 -5.41
CA TYR A 502 -4.55 15.53 -6.34
C TYR A 502 -3.10 15.84 -6.70
N ASP A 503 -2.75 17.13 -6.85
CA ASP A 503 -1.37 17.56 -7.07
C ASP A 503 -0.60 17.50 -5.73
N PRO A 504 0.50 16.71 -5.63
CA PRO A 504 1.29 16.65 -4.41
C PRO A 504 1.92 17.99 -4.02
N SER A 505 2.19 18.89 -4.97
CA SER A 505 2.81 20.19 -4.70
C SER A 505 1.87 21.20 -4.05
N ASP A 506 0.55 21.03 -4.20
CA ASP A 506 -0.47 21.92 -3.61
C ASP A 506 -0.85 21.50 -2.17
N ARG A 507 -0.35 20.36 -1.71
CA ARG A 507 -0.59 19.86 -0.36
C ARG A 507 0.24 20.66 0.67
N PRO A 508 -0.33 20.99 1.84
CA PRO A 508 0.41 21.68 2.89
C PRO A 508 1.50 20.80 3.47
N ARG A 509 2.56 21.42 4.00
CA ARG A 509 3.63 20.69 4.69
C ARG A 509 3.22 20.32 6.12
N PHE A 510 3.87 19.32 6.72
CA PHE A 510 3.56 18.92 8.10
C PHE A 510 3.80 20.06 9.11
N THR A 511 4.82 20.88 8.89
CA THR A 511 5.07 22.09 9.69
C THR A 511 3.88 23.06 9.69
N GLU A 512 3.22 23.27 8.54
CA GLU A 512 2.03 24.13 8.42
C GLU A 512 0.78 23.48 9.04
N LEU A 513 0.67 22.15 8.91
CA LEU A 513 -0.39 21.37 9.53
C LEU A 513 -0.30 21.40 11.06
N VAL A 514 0.91 21.38 11.64
CA VAL A 514 1.10 21.51 13.09
C VAL A 514 0.57 22.86 13.59
N CYS A 515 0.85 23.97 12.89
CA CYS A 515 0.30 25.28 13.23
C CYS A 515 -1.23 25.26 13.17
N SER A 516 -1.78 24.82 12.04
CA SER A 516 -3.24 24.77 11.82
C SER A 516 -3.97 23.91 12.86
N LEU A 517 -3.45 22.71 13.17
CA LEU A 517 -4.02 21.81 14.17
C LEU A 517 -3.87 22.34 15.60
N SER A 518 -2.81 23.10 15.89
CA SER A 518 -2.63 23.73 17.19
C SER A 518 -3.70 24.80 17.42
N ASP A 519 -3.99 25.62 16.41
CA ASP A 519 -5.03 26.65 16.48
C ASP A 519 -6.43 26.03 16.62
N ILE A 520 -6.72 24.99 15.81
CA ILE A 520 -7.97 24.23 15.91
C ILE A 520 -8.12 23.59 17.29
N TYR A 521 -7.03 23.02 17.83
CA TYR A 521 -7.06 22.42 19.17
C TYR A 521 -7.39 23.45 20.25
N GLN A 522 -6.79 24.65 20.22
CA GLN A 522 -7.12 25.69 21.19
C GLN A 522 -8.56 26.18 21.05
N MET A 523 -9.04 26.36 19.82
CA MET A 523 -10.43 26.73 19.56
C MET A 523 -11.42 25.70 20.13
N GLU A 524 -11.21 24.41 19.86
CA GLU A 524 -12.07 23.32 20.39
C GLU A 524 -11.96 23.20 21.92
N LYS A 525 -10.79 23.52 22.48
CA LYS A 525 -10.58 23.53 23.94
C LYS A 525 -11.41 24.62 24.60
N ASP A 526 -11.40 25.82 24.04
CA ASP A 526 -12.19 26.95 24.55
C ASP A 526 -13.69 26.67 24.44
N ILE A 527 -14.15 26.09 23.32
CA ILE A 527 -15.52 25.63 23.14
C ILE A 527 -15.91 24.60 24.22
N ALA A 528 -15.04 23.62 24.48
CA ALA A 528 -15.29 22.60 25.49
C ALA A 528 -15.36 23.20 26.91
N MET A 529 -14.49 24.15 27.25
CA MET A 529 -14.53 24.85 28.54
C MET A 529 -15.82 25.65 28.71
N GLU A 530 -16.25 26.36 27.67
CA GLU A 530 -17.48 27.16 27.70
C GLU A 530 -18.73 26.28 27.83
N GLN A 531 -18.76 25.12 27.17
CA GLN A 531 -19.83 24.13 27.35
C GLN A 531 -19.87 23.58 28.77
N GLU A 532 -18.72 23.26 29.37
CA GLU A 532 -18.65 22.78 30.75
C GLU A 532 -19.11 23.87 31.73
N ARG A 533 -18.68 25.11 31.51
CA ARG A 533 -19.11 26.29 32.28
C ARG A 533 -20.63 26.47 32.21
N ASN A 534 -21.21 26.45 31.02
CA ASN A 534 -22.66 26.58 30.81
C ASN A 534 -23.45 25.41 31.41
N THR A 535 -22.86 24.21 31.44
CA THR A 535 -23.47 23.04 32.10
C THR A 535 -23.50 23.22 33.62
N ARG A 536 -22.45 23.81 34.21
CA ARG A 536 -22.39 24.13 35.65
C ARG A 536 -23.34 25.26 36.07
N TYR A 537 -23.63 26.20 35.17
CA TYR A 537 -24.59 27.30 35.42
C TYR A 537 -26.06 26.95 35.13
N ARG A 538 -26.36 25.77 34.60
CA ARG A 538 -27.74 25.25 34.55
C ARG A 538 -28.18 24.87 35.96
N ALA A 539 -29.05 25.68 36.57
CA ALA A 539 -29.75 25.34 37.80
C ALA A 539 -30.42 23.95 37.65
N PRO A 540 -30.44 23.10 38.71
CA PRO A 540 -31.11 21.80 38.65
C PRO A 540 -32.56 22.02 38.21
N LYS A 541 -33.03 21.21 37.27
CA LYS A 541 -34.43 21.22 36.82
C LYS A 541 -35.32 21.21 38.06
N ILE A 542 -36.02 22.31 38.29
CA ILE A 542 -37.11 22.38 39.27
C ILE A 542 -38.07 21.26 38.87
N LEU A 543 -38.19 20.27 39.75
CA LEU A 543 -39.23 19.25 39.71
C LEU A 543 -40.57 19.98 39.53
N GLU A 544 -41.30 19.68 38.45
CA GLU A 544 -42.65 20.20 38.27
C GLU A 544 -43.48 19.92 39.53
N PRO A 545 -44.14 20.92 40.14
CA PRO A 545 -45.05 20.65 41.24
C PRO A 545 -46.30 19.99 40.66
N THR A 546 -46.51 18.72 41.01
CA THR A 546 -47.83 18.09 40.94
C THR A 546 -48.81 18.84 41.84
N ALA A 547 -49.85 19.40 41.21
CA ALA A 547 -51.20 19.68 41.68
C ALA A 547 -51.41 20.28 43.11
N PHE A 548 -51.95 21.51 43.12
CA PHE A 548 -52.88 22.10 44.09
C PHE A 548 -53.01 21.43 45.48
N GLN A 549 -52.38 22.03 46.49
CA GLN A 549 -52.95 22.09 47.85
C GLN A 549 -52.69 23.49 48.44
N GLU A 550 -53.74 24.11 48.98
CA GLU A 550 -53.70 25.43 49.62
C GLU A 550 -52.74 25.45 50.82
N PRO A 551 -51.93 26.50 50.99
CA PRO A 551 -51.08 26.66 52.18
C PRO A 551 -51.87 27.24 53.37
N PRO A 552 -51.64 26.75 54.61
CA PRO A 552 -52.22 27.32 55.82
C PRO A 552 -51.57 28.67 56.17
N PRO A 553 -52.27 29.59 56.86
CA PRO A 553 -51.81 30.95 57.07
C PRO A 553 -50.66 31.00 58.08
N LYS A 554 -49.64 31.82 57.82
CA LYS A 554 -48.57 32.13 58.78
C LYS A 554 -48.65 33.57 59.32
N PRO A 555 -48.28 33.78 60.60
CA PRO A 555 -48.56 35.00 61.34
C PRO A 555 -47.51 36.10 61.17
N SER A 556 -47.88 37.30 61.63
CA SER A 556 -47.26 38.62 61.42
C SER A 556 -45.88 38.84 62.08
N ARG A 557 -44.97 39.41 61.28
CA ARG A 557 -43.82 40.35 61.50
C ARG A 557 -43.23 40.57 62.92
N PRO A 558 -41.91 40.86 63.01
CA PRO A 558 -41.50 42.28 63.15
C PRO A 558 -40.25 42.72 62.35
N LYS A 559 -40.12 44.05 62.21
CA LYS A 559 -39.11 44.83 61.48
C LYS A 559 -37.77 44.91 62.24
N TYR A 560 -36.63 44.88 61.55
CA TYR A 560 -35.38 45.47 62.07
C TYR A 560 -34.48 46.06 60.96
N ARG A 561 -33.83 47.18 61.30
CA ARG A 561 -32.95 48.04 60.48
C ARG A 561 -31.51 47.49 60.42
N PRO A 562 -30.70 47.80 59.38
CA PRO A 562 -29.25 47.61 59.42
C PRO A 562 -28.50 48.91 59.79
N PRO A 563 -27.35 48.81 60.48
CA PRO A 563 -26.26 49.78 60.34
C PRO A 563 -24.88 49.05 60.19
N PRO A 564 -23.72 49.74 60.11
CA PRO A 564 -23.12 50.27 58.87
C PRO A 564 -21.67 49.80 58.60
N GLN A 565 -21.22 50.02 57.35
CA GLN A 565 -19.86 50.25 56.81
C GLN A 565 -18.63 49.53 57.40
N THR A 566 -17.73 49.01 56.54
CA THR A 566 -16.36 49.57 56.33
C THR A 566 -15.45 48.80 55.34
N ASN A 567 -14.78 49.58 54.48
CA ASN A 567 -13.39 49.50 53.98
C ASN A 567 -12.94 48.33 53.08
N LEU A 568 -12.70 48.57 51.77
CA LEU A 568 -11.42 48.99 51.11
C LEU A 568 -10.38 47.84 51.08
N LEU A 569 -9.85 47.37 49.94
CA LEU A 569 -8.95 48.10 49.02
C LEU A 569 -8.81 47.42 47.62
N ALA A 570 -8.41 48.25 46.65
CA ALA A 570 -8.21 48.14 45.19
C ALA A 570 -7.00 47.23 44.75
N PRO A 571 -6.62 47.05 43.44
CA PRO A 571 -6.85 47.93 42.27
C PRO A 571 -7.17 47.30 40.88
N LYS A 572 -7.61 48.20 40.00
CA LYS A 572 -7.95 48.06 38.58
C LYS A 572 -6.70 47.93 37.69
N LEU A 573 -6.83 47.16 36.61
CA LEU A 573 -6.16 47.38 35.33
C LEU A 573 -7.25 47.47 34.25
N GLN A 574 -7.29 48.60 33.56
CA GLN A 574 -8.18 48.90 32.43
C GLN A 574 -7.55 48.36 31.14
N PHE A 575 -8.37 47.71 30.30
CA PHE A 575 -8.23 47.75 28.86
C PHE A 575 -9.59 48.15 28.27
N GLN A 576 -9.55 49.06 27.30
CA GLN A 576 -10.71 49.63 26.61
C GLN A 576 -11.37 48.57 25.71
N GLU A 577 -12.66 48.35 25.91
CA GLU A 577 -13.55 47.73 24.92
C GLU A 577 -14.64 48.76 24.56
N GLU A 578 -14.89 48.88 23.26
CA GLU A 578 -15.87 49.78 22.67
C GLU A 578 -17.30 49.44 23.13
N ASP A 579 -17.99 50.48 23.61
CA ASP A 579 -19.43 50.66 23.84
C ASP A 579 -20.35 49.42 23.79
N PHE A 580 -20.36 48.64 24.87
CA PHE A 580 -21.51 47.79 25.21
C PHE A 580 -22.42 48.58 26.16
N ILE A 581 -23.55 49.09 25.66
CA ILE A 581 -24.57 49.74 26.49
C ILE A 581 -25.20 48.66 27.39
N GLN A 582 -24.88 48.70 28.68
CA GLN A 582 -25.47 47.82 29.68
C GLN A 582 -26.89 48.32 30.03
N PRO A 583 -27.96 47.53 29.79
CA PRO A 583 -29.31 47.98 30.08
C PRO A 583 -29.53 48.16 31.59
N SER A 584 -30.11 49.29 31.97
CA SER A 584 -30.32 49.68 33.37
C SER A 584 -31.56 49.03 34.00
N SER A 585 -32.43 48.44 33.18
CA SER A 585 -33.62 47.71 33.61
C SER A 585 -33.90 46.46 32.76
N ARG A 586 -34.69 45.54 33.32
CA ARG A 586 -35.12 44.30 32.66
C ARG A 586 -35.95 44.56 31.40
N GLU A 587 -36.72 45.65 31.37
CA GLU A 587 -37.52 46.04 30.21
C GLU A 587 -36.64 46.58 29.07
N GLU A 588 -35.58 47.31 29.39
CA GLU A 588 -34.62 47.87 28.41
C GLU A 588 -33.79 46.75 27.74
N ALA A 589 -33.41 45.72 28.52
CA ALA A 589 -32.75 44.52 28.00
C ALA A 589 -33.65 43.72 27.03
N GLN A 590 -34.95 43.67 27.30
CA GLN A 590 -35.93 42.99 26.45
C GLN A 590 -36.12 43.70 25.11
N GLN A 591 -36.19 45.04 25.12
CA GLN A 591 -36.30 45.86 23.91
C GLN A 591 -35.03 45.79 23.05
N LEU A 592 -33.84 45.80 23.65
CA LEU A 592 -32.57 45.63 22.93
C LEU A 592 -32.48 44.23 22.31
N TRP A 593 -32.92 43.19 23.00
CA TRP A 593 -32.95 41.83 22.47
C TRP A 593 -33.95 41.68 21.31
N GLU A 594 -35.10 42.33 21.37
CA GLU A 594 -36.06 42.36 20.26
C GLU A 594 -35.54 43.14 19.05
N ALA A 595 -34.86 44.28 19.28
CA ALA A 595 -34.20 45.04 18.22
C ALA A 595 -33.07 44.24 17.55
N GLU A 596 -32.27 43.50 18.33
CA GLU A 596 -31.19 42.65 17.83
C GLU A 596 -31.75 41.46 17.02
N ARG A 597 -32.88 40.87 17.46
CA ARG A 597 -33.59 39.83 16.71
C ARG A 597 -34.12 40.33 15.37
N VAL A 598 -34.65 41.55 15.32
CA VAL A 598 -35.12 42.16 14.07
C VAL A 598 -33.93 42.45 13.14
N LYS A 599 -32.81 42.97 13.65
CA LYS A 599 -31.57 43.14 12.87
C LYS A 599 -31.05 41.83 12.31
N MET A 600 -31.00 40.78 13.12
CA MET A 600 -30.56 39.45 12.68
C MET A 600 -31.47 38.88 11.59
N ARG A 601 -32.79 39.08 11.69
CA ARG A 601 -33.75 38.66 10.65
C ARG A 601 -33.55 39.43 9.35
N GLN A 602 -33.34 40.75 9.41
CA GLN A 602 -33.04 41.56 8.22
C GLN A 602 -31.72 41.15 7.55
N LYS A 603 -30.72 40.74 8.33
CA LYS A 603 -29.43 40.25 7.81
C LYS A 603 -29.60 38.91 7.09
N LEU A 604 -30.42 38.02 7.64
CA LEU A 604 -30.78 36.73 7.05
C LEU A 604 -31.55 36.91 5.73
N ASP A 605 -32.57 37.78 5.71
CA ASP A 605 -33.33 38.08 4.48
C ASP A 605 -32.43 38.68 3.40
N LYS A 606 -31.47 39.54 3.78
CA LYS A 606 -30.49 40.11 2.84
C LYS A 606 -29.58 39.05 2.25
N GLN A 607 -29.06 38.13 3.07
CA GLN A 607 -28.24 37.00 2.59
C GLN A 607 -29.04 36.07 1.68
N GLN A 608 -30.31 35.83 2.00
CA GLN A 608 -31.18 34.96 1.22
C GLN A 608 -31.51 35.58 -0.15
N LYS A 609 -31.71 36.90 -0.20
CA LYS A 609 -31.92 37.64 -1.45
C LYS A 609 -30.66 37.65 -2.32
N GLN A 610 -29.49 37.83 -1.71
CA GLN A 610 -28.21 37.81 -2.39
C GLN A 610 -27.86 36.42 -2.96
N MET A 611 -28.19 35.35 -2.22
CA MET A 611 -28.08 33.97 -2.71
C MET A 611 -28.97 33.71 -3.94
N VAL A 612 -30.18 34.27 -3.98
CA VAL A 612 -31.08 34.13 -5.15
C VAL A 612 -30.56 34.91 -6.35
N GLU A 613 -30.01 36.10 -6.14
CA GLU A 613 -29.37 36.91 -7.19
C GLU A 613 -28.13 36.19 -7.76
N ASP A 614 -27.26 35.65 -6.91
CA ASP A 614 -26.09 34.86 -7.33
C ASP A 614 -26.51 33.59 -8.09
N TYR A 615 -27.58 32.91 -7.65
CA TYR A 615 -28.11 31.74 -8.36
C TYR A 615 -28.67 32.10 -9.74
N GLN A 616 -29.34 33.24 -9.87
CA GLN A 616 -29.83 33.73 -11.16
C GLN A 616 -28.68 34.14 -12.08
N TRP A 617 -27.64 34.77 -11.53
CA TRP A 617 -26.43 35.14 -12.26
C TRP A 617 -25.71 33.89 -12.79
N LEU A 618 -25.48 32.88 -11.95
CA LEU A 618 -24.88 31.60 -12.36
C LEU A 618 -25.66 30.92 -13.48
N ARG A 619 -26.99 30.99 -13.45
CA ARG A 619 -27.86 30.42 -14.50
C ARG A 619 -27.79 31.20 -15.82
N GLN A 620 -27.46 32.48 -15.78
CA GLN A 620 -27.22 33.30 -16.97
C GLN A 620 -25.82 33.04 -17.53
N GLU A 621 -24.82 32.89 -16.66
CA GLU A 621 -23.46 32.50 -17.00
C GLU A 621 -23.44 31.13 -17.71
N GLU A 622 -24.16 30.15 -17.17
CA GLU A 622 -24.30 28.80 -17.72
C GLU A 622 -24.93 28.81 -19.13
N LYS A 623 -25.88 29.71 -19.38
CA LYS A 623 -26.48 29.92 -20.71
C LYS A 623 -25.55 30.64 -21.69
N SER A 624 -24.58 31.40 -21.20
CA SER A 624 -23.61 32.11 -22.05
C SER A 624 -22.44 31.22 -22.49
N LEU A 625 -22.22 30.10 -21.79
CA LEU A 625 -21.11 29.17 -22.00
C LEU A 625 -21.42 28.04 -22.99
N ASP A 626 -22.61 28.01 -23.61
CA ASP A 626 -23.01 26.96 -24.56
C ASP A 626 -23.18 27.49 -26.01
N PRO A 627 -22.11 27.58 -26.80
CA PRO A 627 -22.20 27.91 -28.22
C PRO A 627 -22.16 26.64 -29.08
N MET A 628 -23.31 25.99 -29.29
CA MET A 628 -23.73 25.34 -30.56
C MET A 628 -24.88 24.34 -30.32
N VAL A 629 -26.13 24.75 -30.55
CA VAL A 629 -27.07 24.06 -31.45
C VAL A 629 -28.10 25.08 -31.96
N TYR A 630 -27.82 25.69 -33.11
CA TYR A 630 -28.86 26.18 -34.02
C TYR A 630 -28.58 25.61 -35.41
N MET A 631 -29.66 25.18 -36.07
CA MET A 631 -29.79 24.58 -37.41
C MET A 631 -29.83 23.04 -37.48
N ASN A 632 -31.02 22.47 -37.31
CA ASN A 632 -31.78 22.05 -38.49
C ASN A 632 -33.28 21.89 -38.18
N ASN A 633 -34.10 22.62 -38.94
CA ASN A 633 -35.56 22.53 -38.95
C ASN A 633 -36.01 21.40 -39.89
N LYS A 634 -36.88 20.50 -39.41
CA LYS A 634 -38.07 20.00 -40.12
C LYS A 634 -38.94 19.12 -39.21
N SER A 635 -40.11 19.64 -38.85
CA SER A 635 -41.24 19.00 -38.15
C SER A 635 -42.09 18.14 -39.12
N PRO A 636 -43.26 17.54 -38.74
CA PRO A 636 -43.90 17.42 -37.42
C PRO A 636 -44.50 16.01 -37.12
N LEU A 637 -44.84 15.75 -35.84
CA LEU A 637 -46.11 15.13 -35.38
C LEU A 637 -46.11 14.99 -33.85
N THR A 638 -47.03 15.71 -33.20
CA THR A 638 -47.52 15.53 -31.82
C THR A 638 -48.97 14.98 -31.91
N PRO A 639 -49.76 14.74 -30.84
CA PRO A 639 -49.50 14.70 -29.37
C PRO A 639 -50.17 13.51 -28.62
N GLU A 640 -49.79 13.27 -27.36
CA GLU A 640 -50.72 12.90 -26.25
C GLU A 640 -49.98 13.08 -24.91
N LYS A 641 -50.22 14.22 -24.21
CA LYS A 641 -50.87 14.35 -22.89
C LYS A 641 -50.31 13.38 -21.83
N GLU A 642 -49.66 13.87 -20.78
CA GLU A 642 -50.38 14.29 -19.57
C GLU A 642 -49.74 15.49 -18.84
N ALA A 643 -50.60 16.35 -18.33
CA ALA A 643 -50.29 17.50 -17.48
C ALA A 643 -50.46 17.13 -16.00
N GLY A 644 -49.65 17.71 -15.12
CA GLY A 644 -49.89 17.64 -13.67
C GLY A 644 -48.69 18.04 -12.83
N TYR A 645 -48.28 19.31 -12.88
CA TYR A 645 -47.46 19.91 -11.82
C TYR A 645 -48.35 20.16 -10.60
N THR A 646 -48.17 19.37 -9.54
CA THR A 646 -48.60 19.70 -8.18
C THR A 646 -47.41 19.51 -7.24
N GLU A 647 -47.10 20.60 -6.53
CA GLU A 647 -46.36 20.73 -5.27
C GLU A 647 -45.53 19.53 -4.79
N PHE A 648 -44.20 19.67 -4.80
CA PHE A 648 -43.31 18.78 -4.07
C PHE A 648 -43.14 19.30 -2.63
N THR A 649 -43.97 18.76 -1.73
CA THR A 649 -43.73 18.78 -0.28
C THR A 649 -42.41 18.08 0.04
N GLY A 650 -41.63 18.64 0.96
CA GLY A 650 -40.30 18.13 1.34
C GLY A 650 -40.30 16.68 1.84
N PRO A 651 -39.12 16.04 1.96
CA PRO A 651 -39.01 14.63 2.35
C PRO A 651 -39.53 14.40 3.79
N PRO A 652 -40.24 13.29 4.07
CA PRO A 652 -40.79 13.03 5.40
C PRO A 652 -39.70 12.74 6.44
N GLN A 653 -39.91 13.24 7.65
CA GLN A 653 -39.09 12.93 8.83
C GLN A 653 -39.09 11.42 9.10
N LYS A 654 -37.90 10.82 9.26
CA LYS A 654 -37.74 9.42 9.70
C LYS A 654 -37.86 9.30 11.23
N PRO A 655 -38.53 8.25 11.75
CA PRO A 655 -38.66 7.99 13.18
C PRO A 655 -37.31 7.56 13.82
N PRO A 656 -37.19 7.58 15.17
CA PRO A 656 -35.92 7.38 15.87
C PRO A 656 -35.45 5.93 15.76
N ARG A 657 -34.19 5.71 15.34
CA ARG A 657 -33.54 4.40 15.39
C ARG A 657 -32.91 4.16 16.76
N LEU A 658 -33.42 3.15 17.44
CA LEU A 658 -32.82 2.52 18.62
C LEU A 658 -31.42 1.98 18.28
N GLY A 659 -30.49 2.10 19.23
CA GLY A 659 -29.07 1.81 19.07
C GLY A 659 -28.75 0.32 18.83
N ALA A 660 -27.66 0.08 18.10
CA ALA A 660 -27.10 -1.25 17.91
C ALA A 660 -26.52 -1.79 19.22
N GLN A 661 -27.11 -2.88 19.70
CA GLN A 661 -26.62 -3.71 20.80
C GLN A 661 -25.40 -4.52 20.34
N SER A 662 -24.48 -4.80 21.27
CA SER A 662 -23.32 -5.67 21.04
C SER A 662 -23.74 -7.07 20.59
N ILE A 663 -23.04 -7.61 19.59
CA ILE A 663 -23.16 -9.02 19.18
C ILE A 663 -22.54 -9.88 20.29
N GLN A 664 -23.39 -10.56 21.07
CA GLN A 664 -22.99 -11.63 21.98
C GLN A 664 -22.90 -12.97 21.22
N PRO A 665 -22.03 -13.90 21.63
CA PRO A 665 -21.99 -15.24 21.03
C PRO A 665 -23.30 -16.00 21.31
N THR A 666 -24.00 -16.40 20.25
CA THR A 666 -25.27 -17.14 20.27
C THR A 666 -25.06 -18.58 20.71
N ALA A 667 -25.08 -18.82 22.03
CA ALA A 667 -24.95 -20.17 22.61
C ALA A 667 -26.27 -20.79 23.12
N ASN A 668 -27.42 -20.14 22.98
CA ASN A 668 -28.70 -20.65 23.51
C ASN A 668 -29.85 -20.57 22.49
N LEU A 669 -29.81 -21.41 21.46
CA LEU A 669 -30.90 -21.64 20.49
C LEU A 669 -31.11 -23.14 20.35
N ASP A 670 -32.36 -23.62 20.32
CA ASP A 670 -32.66 -25.00 19.95
C ASP A 670 -32.29 -25.25 18.48
N ARG A 671 -31.45 -26.26 18.23
CA ARG A 671 -30.90 -26.61 16.90
C ARG A 671 -31.50 -27.89 16.32
N THR A 672 -32.44 -28.53 17.02
CA THR A 672 -32.92 -29.88 16.71
C THR A 672 -33.57 -29.98 15.31
N ASP A 673 -34.21 -28.90 14.85
CA ASP A 673 -34.86 -28.79 13.52
C ASP A 673 -34.33 -27.61 12.66
N ASP A 674 -33.13 -27.08 12.94
CA ASP A 674 -32.57 -25.95 12.19
C ASP A 674 -31.85 -26.41 10.91
N LEU A 675 -32.59 -26.44 9.80
CA LEU A 675 -32.07 -26.80 8.47
C LEU A 675 -30.88 -25.94 8.03
N VAL A 676 -30.83 -24.65 8.40
CA VAL A 676 -29.71 -23.77 8.05
C VAL A 676 -28.46 -24.18 8.81
N TYR A 677 -28.59 -24.43 10.12
CA TYR A 677 -27.49 -24.94 10.95
C TYR A 677 -26.95 -26.28 10.44
N LEU A 678 -27.83 -27.23 10.13
CA LEU A 678 -27.45 -28.54 9.59
C LEU A 678 -26.68 -28.41 8.26
N ASN A 679 -27.16 -27.57 7.34
CA ASN A 679 -26.51 -27.35 6.06
C ASN A 679 -25.16 -26.62 6.18
N VAL A 680 -25.00 -25.70 7.14
CA VAL A 680 -23.69 -25.08 7.45
C VAL A 680 -22.71 -26.12 7.98
N MET A 681 -23.15 -27.00 8.87
CA MET A 681 -22.31 -28.09 9.38
C MET A 681 -21.94 -29.11 8.28
N GLU A 682 -22.86 -29.44 7.37
CA GLU A 682 -22.54 -30.25 6.17
C GLU A 682 -21.49 -29.57 5.29
N LEU A 683 -21.59 -28.26 5.07
CA LEU A 683 -20.63 -27.50 4.28
C LEU A 683 -19.24 -27.46 4.93
N VAL A 684 -19.17 -27.19 6.24
CA VAL A 684 -17.91 -27.21 7.01
C VAL A 684 -17.28 -28.60 6.97
N ARG A 685 -18.09 -29.67 7.08
CA ARG A 685 -17.62 -31.05 6.95
C ARG A 685 -17.04 -31.32 5.56
N ALA A 686 -17.72 -30.90 4.49
CA ALA A 686 -17.23 -31.04 3.12
C ALA A 686 -15.89 -30.30 2.89
N VAL A 687 -15.68 -29.16 3.54
CA VAL A 687 -14.40 -28.42 3.50
C VAL A 687 -13.29 -29.15 4.26
N LEU A 688 -13.61 -29.77 5.40
CA LEU A 688 -12.68 -30.60 6.16
C LEU A 688 -12.30 -31.88 5.40
N ASP A 689 -13.26 -32.52 4.75
CA ASP A 689 -13.02 -33.70 3.91
C ASP A 689 -12.14 -33.32 2.71
N LEU A 690 -12.40 -32.17 2.06
CA LEU A 690 -11.52 -31.62 1.01
C LEU A 690 -10.08 -31.48 1.53
N LYS A 691 -9.89 -30.93 2.74
CA LYS A 691 -8.55 -30.78 3.34
C LYS A 691 -7.87 -32.12 3.59
N ASN A 692 -8.61 -33.12 4.07
CA ASN A 692 -8.06 -34.43 4.42
C ASN A 692 -7.73 -35.28 3.18
N GLU A 693 -8.53 -35.16 2.12
CA GLU A 693 -8.39 -35.95 0.90
C GLU A 693 -7.41 -35.32 -0.12
N LEU A 694 -7.18 -34.01 -0.05
CA LEU A 694 -6.40 -33.28 -1.07
C LEU A 694 -4.97 -33.80 -1.26
N CYS A 695 -4.32 -34.24 -0.18
CA CYS A 695 -2.96 -34.77 -0.23
C CYS A 695 -2.87 -36.17 -0.87
N GLN A 696 -3.99 -36.87 -0.99
CA GLN A 696 -4.05 -38.26 -1.46
C GLN A 696 -4.68 -38.39 -2.86
N LEU A 697 -5.37 -37.33 -3.33
CA LEU A 697 -6.05 -37.34 -4.61
C LEU A 697 -5.14 -36.91 -5.77
N PRO A 698 -5.22 -37.58 -6.93
CA PRO A 698 -4.61 -37.08 -8.16
C PRO A 698 -5.37 -35.81 -8.65
N PRO A 699 -4.77 -34.97 -9.50
CA PRO A 699 -5.34 -33.70 -9.94
C PRO A 699 -6.75 -33.81 -10.55
N GLU A 700 -7.06 -34.92 -11.20
CA GLU A 700 -8.37 -35.22 -11.77
C GLU A 700 -9.45 -35.38 -10.68
N GLY A 701 -9.05 -35.81 -9.49
CA GLY A 701 -9.92 -35.98 -8.31
C GLY A 701 -10.32 -34.67 -7.63
N TYR A 702 -9.61 -33.56 -7.87
CA TYR A 702 -9.92 -32.26 -7.22
C TYR A 702 -11.31 -31.74 -7.59
N VAL A 703 -11.77 -32.05 -8.81
CA VAL A 703 -13.11 -31.69 -9.28
C VAL A 703 -14.19 -32.33 -8.42
N VAL A 704 -13.98 -33.57 -7.97
CA VAL A 704 -14.98 -34.32 -7.20
C VAL A 704 -15.18 -33.69 -5.82
N VAL A 705 -14.09 -33.37 -5.12
CA VAL A 705 -14.16 -32.76 -3.77
C VAL A 705 -14.70 -31.33 -3.81
N VAL A 706 -14.29 -30.51 -4.79
CA VAL A 706 -14.84 -29.14 -4.94
C VAL A 706 -16.30 -29.16 -5.38
N LYS A 707 -16.70 -30.13 -6.20
CA LYS A 707 -18.11 -30.33 -6.57
C LYS A 707 -18.95 -30.69 -5.34
N ASN A 708 -18.44 -31.51 -4.42
CA ASN A 708 -19.14 -31.84 -3.17
C ASN A 708 -19.40 -30.57 -2.33
N VAL A 709 -18.39 -29.71 -2.17
CA VAL A 709 -18.51 -28.41 -1.49
C VAL A 709 -19.54 -27.50 -2.19
N GLY A 710 -19.55 -27.46 -3.53
CA GLY A 710 -20.53 -26.69 -4.28
C GLY A 710 -21.97 -27.21 -4.14
N LEU A 711 -22.16 -28.52 -3.98
CA LEU A 711 -23.48 -29.13 -3.76
C LEU A 711 -24.00 -28.84 -2.36
N THR A 712 -23.17 -28.92 -1.32
CA THR A 712 -23.56 -28.58 0.06
C THR A 712 -23.85 -27.08 0.19
N LEU A 713 -23.09 -26.21 -0.47
CA LEU A 713 -23.39 -24.78 -0.50
C LEU A 713 -24.74 -24.49 -1.17
N ARG A 714 -25.07 -25.17 -2.26
CA ARG A 714 -26.37 -25.01 -2.92
C ARG A 714 -27.54 -25.40 -2.01
N LYS A 715 -27.40 -26.49 -1.23
CA LYS A 715 -28.39 -26.87 -0.23
C LYS A 715 -28.54 -25.79 0.86
N LEU A 716 -27.42 -25.25 1.35
CA LEU A 716 -27.42 -24.16 2.31
C LEU A 716 -28.16 -22.93 1.79
N ILE A 717 -27.82 -22.45 0.60
CA ILE A 717 -28.48 -21.30 -0.01
C ILE A 717 -29.99 -21.56 -0.15
N GLY A 718 -30.38 -22.73 -0.64
CA GLY A 718 -31.80 -23.11 -0.74
C GLY A 718 -32.54 -23.07 0.61
N SER A 719 -31.94 -23.60 1.67
CA SER A 719 -32.55 -23.54 3.01
C SER A 719 -32.68 -22.14 3.58
N VAL A 720 -31.80 -21.21 3.19
CA VAL A 720 -31.88 -19.80 3.57
C VAL A 720 -32.92 -19.08 2.73
N ASP A 721 -33.01 -19.38 1.43
CA ASP A 721 -34.03 -18.83 0.53
C ASP A 721 -35.45 -19.21 0.97
N ASP A 722 -35.65 -20.44 1.45
CA ASP A 722 -36.93 -20.89 2.02
C ASP A 722 -37.28 -20.14 3.32
N LEU A 723 -36.27 -19.69 4.08
CA LEU A 723 -36.43 -18.95 5.33
C LEU A 723 -36.63 -17.43 5.11
N LEU A 724 -36.01 -16.84 4.08
CA LEU A 724 -36.03 -15.39 3.80
C LEU A 724 -37.42 -14.73 3.86
N PRO A 725 -38.51 -15.33 3.33
CA PRO A 725 -39.85 -14.74 3.37
C PRO A 725 -40.40 -14.53 4.80
N SER A 726 -39.91 -15.30 5.78
CA SER A 726 -40.33 -15.23 7.19
C SER A 726 -39.57 -14.18 8.01
N LEU A 727 -38.47 -13.63 7.48
CA LEU A 727 -37.58 -12.73 8.20
C LEU A 727 -37.90 -11.24 7.93
N PRO A 728 -37.54 -10.31 8.84
CA PRO A 728 -37.72 -8.87 8.64
C PRO A 728 -36.98 -8.34 7.41
N SER A 729 -37.59 -7.38 6.70
CA SER A 729 -37.04 -6.82 5.44
C SER A 729 -35.66 -6.17 5.58
N SER A 730 -35.30 -5.66 6.76
CA SER A 730 -33.96 -5.12 7.04
C SER A 730 -32.87 -6.20 7.09
N SER A 731 -33.20 -7.39 7.59
CA SER A 731 -32.26 -8.52 7.70
C SER A 731 -32.12 -9.30 6.38
N ARG A 732 -33.14 -9.24 5.50
CA ARG A 732 -33.09 -9.89 4.18
C ARG A 732 -31.95 -9.37 3.30
N MET A 733 -31.77 -8.05 3.25
CA MET A 733 -30.71 -7.44 2.42
C MET A 733 -29.30 -7.84 2.89
N GLU A 734 -29.12 -8.00 4.20
CA GLU A 734 -27.85 -8.44 4.80
C GLU A 734 -27.58 -9.92 4.49
N ILE A 735 -28.58 -10.78 4.69
CA ILE A 735 -28.50 -12.23 4.40
C ILE A 735 -28.27 -12.47 2.90
N GLU A 736 -28.96 -11.76 2.00
CA GLU A 736 -28.75 -11.82 0.55
C GLU A 736 -27.35 -11.35 0.14
N GLY A 737 -26.80 -10.34 0.84
CA GLY A 737 -25.43 -9.89 0.66
C GLY A 737 -24.41 -11.00 0.97
N THR A 738 -24.62 -11.71 2.08
CA THR A 738 -23.78 -12.84 2.49
C THR A 738 -23.95 -14.06 1.58
N GLN A 739 -25.15 -14.34 1.07
CA GLN A 739 -25.35 -15.38 0.04
C GLN A 739 -24.59 -15.07 -1.26
N LYS A 740 -24.54 -13.79 -1.68
CA LYS A 740 -23.72 -13.38 -2.84
C LYS A 740 -22.22 -13.54 -2.58
N LEU A 741 -21.77 -13.25 -1.36
CA LEU A 741 -20.39 -13.48 -0.93
C LEU A 741 -20.02 -14.97 -1.05
N LEU A 742 -20.85 -15.88 -0.52
CA LEU A 742 -20.58 -17.33 -0.61
C LEU A 742 -20.49 -17.85 -2.05
N ASN A 743 -21.31 -17.32 -2.96
CA ASN A 743 -21.21 -17.66 -4.38
C ASN A 743 -19.89 -17.16 -5.01
N LYS A 744 -19.39 -16.00 -4.57
CA LYS A 744 -18.07 -15.47 -4.97
C LYS A 744 -16.95 -16.36 -4.44
N ASP A 745 -17.04 -16.81 -3.19
CA ASP A 745 -16.03 -17.67 -2.57
C ASP A 745 -15.97 -19.06 -3.23
N LEU A 746 -17.12 -19.62 -3.61
CA LEU A 746 -17.16 -20.87 -4.39
C LEU A 746 -16.51 -20.68 -5.78
N ALA A 747 -16.75 -19.54 -6.44
CA ALA A 747 -16.10 -19.24 -7.71
C ALA A 747 -14.58 -19.13 -7.57
N GLU A 748 -14.10 -18.52 -6.48
CA GLU A 748 -12.68 -18.43 -6.17
C GLU A 748 -12.07 -19.81 -5.88
N LEU A 749 -12.76 -20.65 -5.12
CA LEU A 749 -12.35 -22.04 -4.87
C LEU A 749 -12.22 -22.84 -6.18
N ILE A 750 -13.17 -22.69 -7.11
CA ILE A 750 -13.12 -23.33 -8.44
C ILE A 750 -11.92 -22.82 -9.26
N ASN A 751 -11.61 -21.52 -9.19
CA ASN A 751 -10.45 -20.95 -9.88
C ASN A 751 -9.13 -21.50 -9.32
N LYS A 752 -9.00 -21.59 -7.98
CA LYS A 752 -7.82 -22.16 -7.33
C LYS A 752 -7.67 -23.65 -7.62
N MET A 753 -8.77 -24.39 -7.70
CA MET A 753 -8.77 -25.78 -8.15
C MET A 753 -8.23 -25.94 -9.57
N ARG A 754 -8.71 -25.12 -10.52
CA ARG A 754 -8.21 -25.15 -11.91
C ARG A 754 -6.72 -24.83 -11.99
N LEU A 755 -6.26 -23.85 -11.20
CA LEU A 755 -4.85 -23.50 -11.13
C LEU A 755 -3.99 -24.65 -10.57
N ALA A 756 -4.49 -25.35 -9.54
CA ALA A 756 -3.84 -26.53 -8.97
C ALA A 756 -3.78 -27.69 -9.98
N GLN A 757 -4.79 -27.88 -10.82
CA GLN A 757 -4.77 -28.87 -11.91
C GLN A 757 -3.75 -28.52 -12.99
N GLN A 758 -3.72 -27.26 -13.43
CA GLN A 758 -2.80 -26.79 -14.48
C GLN A 758 -1.33 -26.86 -14.06
N ASN A 759 -1.04 -26.64 -12.78
CA ASN A 759 0.32 -26.58 -12.25
C ASN A 759 0.75 -27.85 -11.51
N ALA A 760 0.01 -28.95 -11.62
CA ALA A 760 0.21 -30.17 -10.85
C ALA A 760 1.60 -30.81 -11.03
N VAL A 761 2.22 -30.64 -12.21
CA VAL A 761 3.55 -31.16 -12.57
C VAL A 761 4.68 -30.14 -12.45
N THR A 762 4.39 -28.95 -11.92
CA THR A 762 5.36 -27.86 -11.76
C THR A 762 5.84 -27.76 -10.31
N SER A 763 6.93 -27.00 -10.07
CA SER A 763 7.39 -26.68 -8.72
C SER A 763 6.36 -25.90 -7.88
N LEU A 764 5.30 -25.36 -8.50
CA LEU A 764 4.24 -24.59 -7.86
C LEU A 764 3.07 -25.46 -7.38
N SER A 765 3.12 -26.79 -7.55
CA SER A 765 2.01 -27.71 -7.23
C SER A 765 1.55 -27.59 -5.77
N GLU A 766 2.47 -27.58 -4.81
CA GLU A 766 2.16 -27.48 -3.38
C GLU A 766 1.60 -26.10 -2.99
N GLU A 767 2.09 -25.04 -3.61
CA GLU A 767 1.59 -23.68 -3.38
C GLU A 767 0.17 -23.51 -3.94
N CYS A 768 -0.12 -24.09 -5.11
CA CYS A 768 -1.47 -24.07 -5.67
C CYS A 768 -2.46 -24.87 -4.82
N LYS A 769 -2.06 -26.03 -4.26
CA LYS A 769 -2.87 -26.79 -3.31
C LYS A 769 -3.14 -26.00 -2.03
N ARG A 770 -2.12 -25.31 -1.47
CA ARG A 770 -2.29 -24.43 -0.30
C ARG A 770 -3.30 -23.33 -0.58
N GLN A 771 -3.22 -22.67 -1.73
CA GLN A 771 -4.19 -21.63 -2.11
C GLN A 771 -5.61 -22.15 -2.25
N MET A 772 -5.80 -23.38 -2.75
CA MET A 772 -7.11 -24.01 -2.79
C MET A 772 -7.67 -24.29 -1.39
N LEU A 773 -6.83 -24.72 -0.43
CA LEU A 773 -7.21 -24.90 0.97
C LEU A 773 -7.55 -23.58 1.66
N THR A 774 -6.84 -22.50 1.33
CA THR A 774 -7.17 -21.16 1.85
C THR A 774 -8.53 -20.70 1.36
N ALA A 775 -8.83 -20.87 0.07
CA ALA A 775 -10.13 -20.52 -0.49
C ALA A 775 -11.28 -21.35 0.11
N SER A 776 -11.08 -22.66 0.34
CA SER A 776 -12.10 -23.50 0.97
C SER A 776 -12.34 -23.13 2.43
N HIS A 777 -11.29 -22.74 3.17
CA HIS A 777 -11.43 -22.26 4.55
C HIS A 777 -12.19 -20.94 4.64
N THR A 778 -11.92 -19.98 3.73
CA THR A 778 -12.68 -18.72 3.66
C THR A 778 -14.18 -18.99 3.46
N LEU A 779 -14.53 -19.87 2.52
CA LEU A 779 -15.91 -20.27 2.28
C LEU A 779 -16.60 -20.84 3.54
N ALA A 780 -15.89 -21.64 4.34
CA ALA A 780 -16.43 -22.19 5.59
C ALA A 780 -16.65 -21.12 6.67
N VAL A 781 -15.75 -20.13 6.76
CA VAL A 781 -15.87 -19.00 7.69
C VAL A 781 -17.06 -18.12 7.32
N ASP A 782 -17.23 -17.81 6.04
CA ASP A 782 -18.35 -16.98 5.59
C ASP A 782 -19.70 -17.71 5.68
N ALA A 783 -19.70 -19.05 5.60
CA ALA A 783 -20.91 -19.84 5.85
C ALA A 783 -21.32 -19.80 7.32
N LYS A 784 -20.35 -19.75 8.24
CA LYS A 784 -20.61 -19.50 9.66
C LYS A 784 -21.12 -18.08 9.90
N ASN A 785 -20.54 -17.08 9.23
CA ASN A 785 -21.03 -15.69 9.32
C ASN A 785 -22.48 -15.57 8.81
N LEU A 786 -22.86 -16.32 7.77
CA LEU A 786 -24.24 -16.42 7.31
C LEU A 786 -25.17 -17.00 8.38
N LEU A 787 -24.74 -18.06 9.07
CA LEU A 787 -25.50 -18.66 10.17
C LEU A 787 -25.73 -17.64 11.29
N ASP A 788 -24.69 -16.90 11.68
CA ASP A 788 -24.77 -15.89 12.74
C ASP A 788 -25.74 -14.75 12.36
N ALA A 789 -25.73 -14.31 11.09
CA ALA A 789 -26.68 -13.33 10.57
C ALA A 789 -28.12 -13.85 10.55
N VAL A 790 -28.31 -15.11 10.15
CA VAL A 790 -29.63 -15.78 10.16
C VAL A 790 -30.14 -15.94 11.60
N ASP A 791 -29.30 -16.33 12.55
CA ASP A 791 -29.68 -16.47 13.95
C ASP A 791 -30.10 -15.14 14.57
N GLN A 792 -29.35 -14.07 14.31
CA GLN A 792 -29.73 -12.72 14.72
C GLN A 792 -31.07 -12.29 14.12
N ALA A 793 -31.31 -12.60 12.84
CA ALA A 793 -32.58 -12.32 12.19
C ALA A 793 -33.74 -13.13 12.79
N LYS A 794 -33.54 -14.41 13.13
CA LYS A 794 -34.53 -15.27 13.80
C LYS A 794 -34.89 -14.73 15.19
N VAL A 795 -33.90 -14.25 15.95
CA VAL A 795 -34.11 -13.62 17.27
C VAL A 795 -34.92 -12.33 17.13
N LEU A 796 -34.61 -11.49 16.15
CA LEU A 796 -35.38 -10.26 15.87
C LEU A 796 -36.82 -10.53 15.40
N ALA A 797 -37.07 -11.69 14.80
CA ALA A 797 -38.38 -12.10 14.30
C ALA A 797 -39.25 -12.82 15.35
N ASN A 798 -38.76 -13.02 16.59
CA ASN A 798 -39.37 -13.92 17.59
C ASN A 798 -39.57 -15.37 17.09
N LEU A 799 -38.73 -15.82 16.15
CA LEU A 799 -38.73 -17.20 15.61
C LEU A 799 -37.75 -18.13 16.35
N ALA A 800 -37.08 -17.62 17.39
CA ALA A 800 -36.15 -18.38 18.22
C ALA A 800 -36.91 -19.17 19.29
N HIS A 801 -36.81 -20.50 19.25
CA HIS A 801 -37.31 -21.37 20.32
C HIS A 801 -36.25 -21.52 21.43
N PRO A 802 -36.60 -21.35 22.72
CA PRO A 802 -35.71 -21.68 23.81
C PRO A 802 -35.43 -23.20 23.83
N PRO A 803 -34.26 -23.65 24.29
CA PRO A 803 -33.94 -25.07 24.37
C PRO A 803 -34.97 -25.79 25.26
N THR A 804 -35.53 -26.89 24.77
CA THR A 804 -36.34 -27.82 25.59
C THR A 804 -35.45 -28.45 26.66
N GLU A 805 -35.84 -28.31 27.94
CA GLU A 805 -35.18 -28.94 29.10
C GLU A 805 -35.12 -30.47 29.03
#